data_AF-A0A2N2LMG0-F1
#
_entry.id   AF-A0A2N2LMG0-F1
#
_cell.length_a   1.000
_cell.length_b   1.000
_cell.length_c   1.000
_cell.angle_alpha   90.00
_cell.angle_beta   90.00
_cell.angle_gamma   90.00
#
_symmetry.space_group_name_H-M   'P 1'
#
loop_
_entity.id
_entity.type
_entity.pdbx_description
1 polymer ?
#
loop_
_entity_poly.entity_id
_entity_poly.type
_entity_poly.pdbx_seq_one_letter_code
_entity_poly.pdbx_strand_id
1 'polypeptide(L)'
;MNLNKVLSPMQTLAFRTWRSLIVSLPGARIRAFGGDPGQIAAVIVINLDRQPRRWRRVKRELRRFRTYEGVPLTSITRRLAAVDARDGRAVAATVDVDAMYRIGDQLYVQPDARLAECFPEDEPVRMTRQEVAVARSHVEAWKAIANGIDDYVLVLEDDVWFTPGAPAAIDRGWRAALSRCALEGGPKLLYFSYSDAGGSAARVDVCDSLFRAVRGLWHLSGYVLSREGAAALLRAMPVVGPVDLWMNYRFAELGALALTSPVIAQRRDEASDNAYSVLPYLAKAGIIDAGHGAKPPNQLRTGPVLAWTGGAKRESLAMALSMLGLRVRAFDGDEEPMHERELHEVLKTFDALVNAPLVPAALSAAAADGRSVILLEADAPPPAGLEPHRLPPLRSAVLAPGDSCDGSWEVLCGALGLIKPTEAFPAGAPRDLRVFRDDHPTGRLGSAARVLRDDRQMDDSPWILPSSKGWRPGPIAGRLVCPPGLPVAEASMTEASTSFPGLVGTFPGNLASFARESVQYGVEGAQLVLDAVEGGRRPYRSGAFASVRSFGHGRFEAEIRAAPGSGLITGFFLHRDTPRQEIDIEFAGHDPRRMLANVFFNPGDDGTAMSFGYRGSPYWIDLGFDATADFHLYAIDWQPDRVAWLVDGVIVHERVSWDPTPIPHLDMRLHANLWAPRSEELARRIDESTLPAAAAFRNVSVRA
;
A
#
# COMPACT_ATOMS: atom_id res chain seq x y z
N MET A 1 -9.27 -0.98 -14.53
CA MET A 1 -9.38 -0.62 -13.09
C MET A 1 -10.49 0.39 -12.86
N ASN A 2 -11.47 0.09 -12.00
CA ASN A 2 -12.54 1.01 -11.66
C ASN A 2 -12.07 2.00 -10.56
N LEU A 3 -11.34 3.04 -10.97
CA LEU A 3 -10.92 4.15 -10.12
C LEU A 3 -12.06 5.13 -9.76
N ASN A 4 -13.30 4.83 -10.19
CA ASN A 4 -14.44 5.72 -9.97
C ASN A 4 -15.07 5.53 -8.59
N LYS A 5 -15.25 6.67 -7.92
CA LYS A 5 -15.86 6.92 -6.61
C LYS A 5 -16.86 5.85 -6.16
N VAL A 6 -16.60 5.27 -4.99
CA VAL A 6 -17.61 4.59 -4.16
C VAL A 6 -18.84 5.48 -4.11
N LEU A 7 -20.03 4.89 -4.32
CA LEU A 7 -21.29 5.63 -4.25
C LEU A 7 -21.37 6.39 -2.93
N SER A 8 -21.88 7.63 -2.95
CA SER A 8 -22.13 8.36 -1.70
C SER A 8 -23.03 7.52 -0.76
N PRO A 9 -23.05 7.75 0.56
CA PRO A 9 -23.88 6.96 1.47
C PRO A 9 -25.37 6.90 1.06
N MET A 10 -25.90 8.01 0.54
CA MET A 10 -27.26 8.08 0.02
C MET A 10 -27.44 7.29 -1.28
N GLN A 11 -26.49 7.38 -2.22
CA GLN A 11 -26.52 6.59 -3.47
C GLN A 11 -26.36 5.09 -3.20
N THR A 12 -25.52 4.72 -2.22
CA THR A 12 -25.33 3.35 -1.73
C THR A 12 -26.64 2.80 -1.18
N LEU A 13 -27.32 3.58 -0.33
CA LEU A 13 -28.62 3.19 0.22
C LEU A 13 -29.68 3.05 -0.87
N ALA A 14 -29.78 4.03 -1.78
CA ALA A 14 -30.72 3.99 -2.90
C ALA A 14 -30.49 2.77 -3.81
N PHE A 15 -29.23 2.48 -4.15
CA PHE A 15 -28.87 1.29 -4.93
C PHE A 15 -29.24 0.00 -4.18
N ARG A 16 -28.93 -0.11 -2.88
CA ARG A 16 -29.28 -1.28 -2.06
C ARG A 16 -30.78 -1.50 -1.97
N THR A 17 -31.56 -0.44 -1.77
CA THR A 17 -33.02 -0.48 -1.71
C THR A 17 -33.61 -0.89 -3.05
N TRP A 18 -33.19 -0.25 -4.15
CA TRP A 18 -33.61 -0.62 -5.50
C TRP A 18 -33.28 -2.08 -5.82
N ARG A 19 -32.07 -2.54 -5.51
CA ARG A 19 -31.68 -3.94 -5.73
C ARG A 19 -32.51 -4.91 -4.90
N SER A 20 -32.81 -4.58 -3.65
CA SER A 20 -33.64 -5.45 -2.79
C SER A 20 -35.06 -5.62 -3.34
N LEU A 21 -35.61 -4.55 -3.92
CA LEU A 21 -36.90 -4.59 -4.62
C LEU A 21 -36.83 -5.43 -5.90
N ILE A 22 -35.83 -5.18 -6.76
CA ILE A 22 -35.66 -5.87 -8.05
C ILE A 22 -35.41 -7.37 -7.89
N VAL A 23 -34.67 -7.78 -6.86
CA VAL A 23 -34.36 -9.19 -6.59
C VAL A 23 -35.58 -9.97 -6.06
N SER A 24 -36.59 -9.25 -5.57
CA SER A 24 -37.88 -9.83 -5.16
C SER A 24 -38.81 -10.09 -6.34
N LEU A 25 -38.51 -9.56 -7.53
CA LEU A 25 -39.26 -9.82 -8.76
C LEU A 25 -38.71 -11.05 -9.50
N PRO A 26 -39.57 -11.95 -10.01
CA PRO A 26 -39.12 -13.06 -10.84
C PRO A 26 -38.42 -12.53 -12.11
N GLY A 27 -37.29 -13.16 -12.44
CA GLY A 27 -36.54 -12.87 -13.65
C GLY A 27 -37.03 -13.69 -14.84
N ALA A 28 -36.40 -13.47 -16.00
CA ALA A 28 -36.76 -14.15 -17.23
C ALA A 28 -36.11 -15.54 -17.37
N ARG A 29 -36.66 -16.34 -18.29
CA ARG A 29 -35.99 -17.52 -18.84
C ARG A 29 -34.85 -17.08 -19.75
N ILE A 30 -33.67 -17.69 -19.61
CA ILE A 30 -32.50 -17.45 -20.44
C ILE A 30 -32.21 -18.76 -21.20
N ARG A 31 -32.45 -18.77 -22.51
CA ARG A 31 -32.37 -19.97 -23.37
C ARG A 31 -30.94 -20.45 -23.60
N ALA A 32 -29.94 -19.59 -23.36
CA ALA A 32 -28.53 -19.95 -23.43
C ALA A 32 -28.10 -20.95 -22.34
N PHE A 33 -28.84 -21.05 -21.22
CA PHE A 33 -28.54 -21.99 -20.14
C PHE A 33 -29.45 -23.22 -20.23
N GLY A 34 -28.88 -24.39 -19.98
CA GLY A 34 -29.59 -25.67 -20.02
C GLY A 34 -28.64 -26.85 -20.20
N GLY A 35 -29.19 -28.05 -20.35
CA GLY A 35 -28.42 -29.29 -20.43
C GLY A 35 -28.15 -29.78 -21.86
N ASP A 36 -28.69 -29.11 -22.87
CA ASP A 36 -28.53 -29.54 -24.27
C ASP A 36 -27.13 -29.18 -24.82
N PRO A 37 -26.63 -29.94 -25.81
CA PRO A 37 -25.37 -29.60 -26.49
C PRO A 37 -25.36 -28.15 -26.99
N GLY A 38 -24.30 -27.40 -26.69
CA GLY A 38 -24.21 -25.99 -27.04
C GLY A 38 -24.80 -25.02 -26.01
N GLN A 39 -25.39 -25.48 -24.91
CA GLN A 39 -25.85 -24.61 -23.82
C GLN A 39 -24.81 -24.47 -22.69
N ILE A 40 -24.96 -23.40 -21.91
CA ILE A 40 -24.21 -23.16 -20.69
C ILE A 40 -24.81 -24.04 -19.59
N ALA A 41 -24.15 -25.15 -19.30
CA ALA A 41 -24.67 -26.20 -18.43
C ALA A 41 -24.41 -25.95 -16.93
N ALA A 42 -23.41 -25.14 -16.59
CA ALA A 42 -23.06 -24.85 -15.20
C ALA A 42 -22.67 -23.39 -14.96
N VAL A 43 -22.82 -22.97 -13.70
CA VAL A 43 -22.35 -21.69 -13.18
C VAL A 43 -21.40 -21.94 -12.01
N ILE A 44 -20.18 -21.42 -12.06
CA ILE A 44 -19.25 -21.37 -10.93
C ILE A 44 -19.30 -19.96 -10.35
N VAL A 45 -19.48 -19.87 -9.03
CA VAL A 45 -19.29 -18.60 -8.30
C VAL A 45 -18.06 -18.72 -7.41
N ILE A 46 -17.04 -17.92 -7.69
CA ILE A 46 -15.83 -17.76 -6.89
C ILE A 46 -16.19 -16.89 -5.67
N ASN A 47 -16.07 -17.45 -4.46
CA ASN A 47 -16.46 -16.76 -3.23
C ASN A 47 -15.56 -17.15 -2.05
N LEU A 48 -15.15 -16.16 -1.26
CA LEU A 48 -14.37 -16.36 -0.03
C LEU A 48 -15.22 -17.03 1.06
N ASP A 49 -14.65 -17.98 1.80
CA ASP A 49 -15.31 -18.66 2.94
C ASP A 49 -15.75 -17.68 4.03
N ARG A 50 -14.93 -16.66 4.30
CA ARG A 50 -15.26 -15.59 5.25
C ARG A 50 -16.34 -14.61 4.76
N GLN A 51 -16.84 -14.74 3.52
CA GLN A 51 -17.87 -13.86 2.95
C GLN A 51 -19.20 -14.59 2.65
N PRO A 52 -19.84 -15.25 3.63
CA PRO A 52 -21.10 -15.99 3.41
C PRO A 52 -22.28 -15.05 3.07
N ARG A 53 -22.16 -13.75 3.35
CA ARG A 53 -23.15 -12.74 2.97
C ARG A 53 -23.13 -12.45 1.46
N ARG A 54 -21.95 -12.43 0.83
CA ARG A 54 -21.80 -12.25 -0.64
C ARG A 54 -22.40 -13.44 -1.38
N TRP A 55 -22.08 -14.66 -0.96
CA TRP A 55 -22.70 -15.87 -1.47
C TRP A 55 -24.24 -15.85 -1.44
N ARG A 56 -24.83 -15.52 -0.29
CA ARG A 56 -26.30 -15.40 -0.16
C ARG A 56 -26.92 -14.34 -1.07
N ARG A 57 -26.17 -13.33 -1.48
CA ARG A 57 -26.66 -12.29 -2.41
C ARG A 57 -26.60 -12.77 -3.84
N VAL A 58 -25.49 -13.35 -4.28
CA VAL A 58 -25.37 -13.91 -5.63
C VAL A 58 -26.39 -15.01 -5.86
N LYS A 59 -26.61 -15.91 -4.88
CA LYS A 59 -27.69 -16.90 -4.98
C LYS A 59 -29.07 -16.27 -5.14
N ARG A 60 -29.35 -15.16 -4.46
CA ARG A 60 -30.63 -14.44 -4.60
C ARG A 60 -30.76 -13.81 -6.00
N GLU A 61 -29.67 -13.26 -6.53
CA GLU A 61 -29.64 -12.74 -7.90
C GLU A 61 -29.92 -13.84 -8.93
N LEU A 62 -29.20 -14.96 -8.86
CA LEU A 62 -29.35 -16.09 -9.79
C LEU A 62 -30.72 -16.77 -9.67
N ARG A 63 -31.33 -16.79 -8.48
CA ARG A 63 -32.67 -17.36 -8.26
C ARG A 63 -33.76 -16.70 -9.08
N ARG A 64 -33.55 -15.46 -9.55
CA ARG A 64 -34.49 -14.74 -10.40
C ARG A 64 -34.67 -15.43 -11.74
N PHE A 65 -33.61 -16.00 -12.29
CA PHE A 65 -33.59 -16.51 -13.66
C PHE A 65 -33.85 -18.01 -13.74
N ARG A 66 -34.25 -18.46 -14.92
CA ARG A 66 -34.53 -19.87 -15.24
C ARG A 66 -33.76 -20.30 -16.49
N THR A 67 -33.32 -21.55 -16.55
CA THR A 67 -32.76 -22.18 -17.76
C THR A 67 -33.84 -22.37 -18.82
N TYR A 68 -33.45 -22.82 -20.01
CA TYR A 68 -34.34 -23.21 -21.10
C TYR A 68 -35.45 -24.16 -20.65
N GLU A 69 -35.12 -25.18 -19.84
CA GLU A 69 -36.04 -26.18 -19.30
C GLU A 69 -36.94 -25.63 -18.17
N GLY A 70 -36.67 -24.41 -17.69
CA GLY A 70 -37.43 -23.77 -16.62
C GLY A 70 -36.97 -24.09 -15.21
N VAL A 71 -35.78 -24.68 -15.04
CA VAL A 71 -35.20 -24.86 -13.69
C VAL A 71 -34.46 -23.58 -13.24
N PRO A 72 -34.41 -23.27 -11.93
CA PRO A 72 -33.67 -22.11 -11.42
C PRO A 72 -32.19 -22.16 -11.79
N LEU A 73 -31.57 -21.05 -12.21
CA LEU A 73 -30.10 -21.04 -12.43
C LEU A 73 -29.31 -21.49 -11.20
N THR A 74 -29.87 -21.29 -10.00
CA THR A 74 -29.27 -21.79 -8.76
C THR A 74 -29.13 -23.31 -8.68
N SER A 75 -29.86 -24.10 -9.48
CA SER A 75 -29.73 -25.56 -9.50
C SER A 75 -28.48 -26.02 -10.26
N ILE A 76 -28.01 -25.22 -11.21
CA ILE A 76 -26.76 -25.46 -11.96
C ILE A 76 -25.59 -24.61 -11.43
N THR A 77 -25.77 -23.95 -10.28
CA THR A 77 -24.75 -23.10 -9.66
C THR A 77 -23.97 -23.85 -8.59
N ARG A 78 -22.66 -23.96 -8.76
CA ARG A 78 -21.71 -24.44 -7.76
C ARG A 78 -20.88 -23.30 -7.18
N ARG A 79 -20.63 -23.38 -5.87
CA ARG A 79 -19.70 -22.48 -5.18
C ARG A 79 -18.29 -23.04 -5.31
N LEU A 80 -17.34 -22.21 -5.71
CA LEU A 80 -15.91 -22.49 -5.61
C LEU A 80 -15.33 -21.62 -4.48
N ALA A 81 -14.61 -22.23 -3.55
CA ALA A 81 -13.91 -21.49 -2.51
C ALA A 81 -12.78 -20.68 -3.15
N ALA A 82 -12.83 -19.36 -2.99
CA ALA A 82 -11.76 -18.48 -3.43
C ALA A 82 -10.55 -18.60 -2.50
N VAL A 83 -9.35 -18.42 -3.05
CA VAL A 83 -8.12 -18.28 -2.28
C VAL A 83 -8.19 -16.97 -1.48
N ASP A 84 -7.92 -17.03 -0.17
CA ASP A 84 -7.90 -15.84 0.68
C ASP A 84 -6.49 -15.25 0.72
N ALA A 85 -6.35 -13.97 0.39
CA ALA A 85 -5.07 -13.26 0.44
C ALA A 85 -4.42 -13.28 1.84
N ARG A 86 -5.22 -13.49 2.89
CA ARG A 86 -4.76 -13.63 4.29
C ARG A 86 -4.08 -14.97 4.58
N ASP A 87 -4.26 -15.97 3.74
CA ASP A 87 -3.56 -17.25 3.85
C ASP A 87 -2.20 -17.15 3.12
N GLY A 88 -1.13 -16.98 3.89
CA GLY A 88 0.23 -16.82 3.40
C GLY A 88 0.71 -18.00 2.57
N ARG A 89 0.39 -19.23 2.98
CA ARG A 89 0.77 -20.45 2.26
C ARG A 89 0.06 -20.51 0.92
N ALA A 90 -1.22 -20.15 0.90
CA ALA A 90 -1.99 -20.14 -0.34
C ALA A 90 -1.46 -19.10 -1.33
N VAL A 91 -1.00 -17.92 -0.90
CA VAL A 91 -0.45 -16.93 -1.85
C VAL A 91 1.03 -17.13 -2.16
N ALA A 92 1.79 -17.87 -1.34
CA ALA A 92 3.21 -18.13 -1.54
C ALA A 92 3.50 -19.25 -2.55
N ALA A 93 2.51 -20.04 -2.94
CA ALA A 93 2.66 -21.11 -3.94
C ALA A 93 2.80 -20.52 -5.37
N THR A 94 4.03 -20.38 -5.85
CA THR A 94 4.39 -19.65 -7.09
C THR A 94 4.40 -20.47 -8.38
N VAL A 95 4.04 -21.77 -8.36
CA VAL A 95 4.03 -22.59 -9.60
C VAL A 95 2.93 -22.15 -10.57
N ASP A 96 1.76 -21.77 -10.05
CA ASP A 96 0.61 -21.41 -10.89
C ASP A 96 0.60 -19.92 -11.29
N VAL A 97 1.25 -19.05 -10.50
CA VAL A 97 1.22 -17.59 -10.65
C VAL A 97 2.62 -17.01 -10.42
N ASP A 98 3.12 -16.27 -11.41
CA ASP A 98 4.27 -15.39 -11.27
C ASP A 98 3.80 -14.00 -10.83
N ALA A 99 4.21 -13.61 -9.61
CA ALA A 99 3.82 -12.36 -8.99
C ALA A 99 4.56 -11.13 -9.56
N MET A 100 5.57 -11.33 -10.41
CA MET A 100 6.33 -10.24 -11.03
C MET A 100 5.89 -10.05 -12.48
N TYR A 101 5.48 -8.84 -12.80
CA TYR A 101 5.19 -8.41 -14.17
C TYR A 101 5.88 -7.06 -14.44
N ARG A 102 5.70 -6.49 -15.62
CA ARG A 102 6.40 -5.26 -16.02
C ARG A 102 5.42 -4.13 -16.37
N ILE A 103 5.89 -2.89 -16.30
CA ILE A 103 5.11 -1.73 -16.78
C ILE A 103 4.74 -1.88 -18.26
N GLY A 104 5.59 -2.49 -19.08
CA GLY A 104 5.27 -2.82 -20.47
C GLY A 104 4.02 -3.70 -20.62
N ASP A 105 3.78 -4.62 -19.68
CA ASP A 105 2.58 -5.47 -19.70
C ASP A 105 1.31 -4.66 -19.42
N GLN A 106 1.40 -3.67 -18.51
CA GLN A 106 0.33 -2.72 -18.27
C GLN A 106 0.06 -1.84 -19.51
N LEU A 107 1.12 -1.32 -20.13
CA LEU A 107 1.05 -0.46 -21.32
C LEU A 107 0.51 -1.21 -22.54
N TYR A 108 0.76 -2.52 -22.64
CA TYR A 108 0.17 -3.36 -23.68
C TYR A 108 -1.36 -3.35 -23.59
N VAL A 109 -1.92 -3.53 -22.38
CA VAL A 109 -3.37 -3.57 -22.16
C VAL A 109 -4.00 -2.18 -22.20
N GLN A 110 -3.38 -1.22 -21.53
CA GLN A 110 -3.83 0.17 -21.45
C GLN A 110 -2.67 1.12 -21.79
N PRO A 111 -2.47 1.44 -23.08
CA PRO A 111 -1.46 2.39 -23.49
C PRO A 111 -1.67 3.75 -22.82
N ASP A 112 -0.63 4.27 -22.18
CA ASP A 112 -0.63 5.60 -21.57
C ASP A 112 0.74 6.25 -21.80
N ALA A 113 0.75 7.34 -22.57
CA ALA A 113 1.98 8.03 -22.95
C ALA A 113 2.73 8.59 -21.73
N ARG A 114 2.00 9.03 -20.70
CA ARG A 114 2.61 9.61 -19.50
C ARG A 114 3.25 8.54 -18.65
N LEU A 115 2.61 7.37 -18.53
CA LEU A 115 3.20 6.22 -17.83
C LEU A 115 4.48 5.75 -18.53
N ALA A 116 4.46 5.64 -19.86
CA ALA A 116 5.61 5.23 -20.67
C ALA A 116 6.78 6.24 -20.65
N GLU A 117 6.50 7.52 -20.45
CA GLU A 117 7.53 8.55 -20.27
C GLU A 117 8.20 8.46 -18.89
N CYS A 118 7.44 8.09 -17.86
CA CYS A 118 7.91 8.05 -16.47
C CYS A 118 8.69 6.79 -16.13
N PHE A 119 8.36 5.64 -16.75
CA PHE A 119 8.91 4.34 -16.41
C PHE A 119 9.32 3.58 -17.68
N PRO A 120 10.48 2.88 -17.68
CA PRO A 120 10.84 2.01 -18.78
C PRO A 120 9.90 0.79 -18.83
N GLU A 121 9.76 0.18 -20.01
CA GLU A 121 8.84 -0.95 -20.20
C GLU A 121 9.22 -2.19 -19.38
N ASP A 122 10.50 -2.34 -19.02
CA ASP A 122 11.01 -3.45 -18.20
C ASP A 122 10.96 -3.19 -16.69
N GLU A 123 10.46 -2.03 -16.25
CA GLU A 123 10.28 -1.69 -14.84
C GLU A 123 9.44 -2.77 -14.14
N PRO A 124 10.00 -3.46 -13.12
CA PRO A 124 9.32 -4.55 -12.44
C PRO A 124 8.20 -4.02 -11.54
N VAL A 125 7.06 -4.69 -11.58
CA VAL A 125 5.93 -4.46 -10.69
C VAL A 125 5.57 -5.77 -10.00
N ARG A 126 5.50 -5.72 -8.67
CA ARG A 126 5.09 -6.86 -7.84
C ARG A 126 3.60 -6.80 -7.56
N MET A 127 2.89 -7.87 -7.88
CA MET A 127 1.49 -8.05 -7.52
C MET A 127 1.29 -7.98 -6.01
N THR A 128 0.15 -7.44 -5.60
CA THR A 128 -0.34 -7.57 -4.23
C THR A 128 -0.77 -9.01 -3.94
N ARG A 129 -0.82 -9.39 -2.65
CA ARG A 129 -1.33 -10.72 -2.24
C ARG A 129 -2.78 -10.92 -2.69
N GLN A 130 -3.56 -9.84 -2.76
CA GLN A 130 -4.93 -9.82 -3.26
C GLN A 130 -4.98 -10.19 -4.74
N GLU A 131 -4.13 -9.59 -5.57
CA GLU A 131 -4.06 -9.94 -7.00
C GLU A 131 -3.61 -11.39 -7.21
N VAL A 132 -2.65 -11.88 -6.41
CA VAL A 132 -2.22 -13.30 -6.47
C VAL A 132 -3.38 -14.23 -6.08
N ALA A 133 -4.10 -13.91 -5.00
CA ALA A 133 -5.24 -14.69 -4.55
C ALA A 133 -6.38 -14.73 -5.60
N VAL A 134 -6.66 -13.60 -6.26
CA VAL A 134 -7.62 -13.53 -7.37
C VAL A 134 -7.16 -14.41 -8.53
N ALA A 135 -5.90 -14.28 -8.98
CA ALA A 135 -5.35 -15.11 -10.06
C ALA A 135 -5.45 -16.61 -9.76
N ARG A 136 -5.03 -17.04 -8.56
CA ARG A 136 -5.15 -18.44 -8.14
C ARG A 136 -6.60 -18.92 -8.09
N SER A 137 -7.53 -18.08 -7.62
CA SER A 137 -8.96 -18.44 -7.59
C SER A 137 -9.52 -18.71 -8.99
N HIS A 138 -9.09 -17.95 -10.00
CA HIS A 138 -9.45 -18.22 -11.39
C HIS A 138 -8.77 -19.47 -11.94
N VAL A 139 -7.49 -19.71 -11.61
CA VAL A 139 -6.79 -20.95 -11.97
C VAL A 139 -7.54 -22.19 -11.44
N GLU A 140 -8.00 -22.16 -10.18
CA GLU A 140 -8.81 -23.26 -9.62
C GLU A 140 -10.16 -23.42 -10.34
N ALA A 141 -10.78 -22.32 -10.79
CA ALA A 141 -11.97 -22.38 -11.63
C ALA A 141 -11.68 -23.04 -12.98
N TRP A 142 -10.55 -22.72 -13.62
CA TRP A 142 -10.14 -23.33 -14.88
C TRP A 142 -9.84 -24.83 -14.72
N LYS A 143 -9.13 -25.23 -13.65
CA LYS A 143 -8.92 -26.66 -13.30
C LYS A 143 -10.26 -27.38 -13.12
N ALA A 144 -11.21 -26.76 -12.42
CA ALA A 144 -12.54 -27.33 -12.20
C ALA A 144 -13.41 -27.43 -13.47
N ILE A 145 -13.14 -26.62 -14.49
CA ILE A 145 -13.83 -26.67 -15.79
C ILE A 145 -13.17 -27.71 -16.70
N ALA A 146 -11.85 -27.70 -16.83
CA ALA A 146 -11.11 -28.64 -17.68
C ALA A 146 -11.36 -30.11 -17.29
N ASN A 147 -11.40 -30.37 -15.98
CA ASN A 147 -11.69 -31.70 -15.42
C ASN A 147 -13.18 -32.02 -15.28
N GLY A 148 -14.07 -31.07 -15.58
CA GLY A 148 -15.52 -31.23 -15.49
C GLY A 148 -16.11 -31.94 -16.71
N ILE A 149 -17.43 -32.14 -16.67
CA ILE A 149 -18.21 -32.73 -17.78
C ILE A 149 -18.95 -31.69 -18.62
N ASP A 150 -19.12 -30.47 -18.11
CA ASP A 150 -19.90 -29.41 -18.74
C ASP A 150 -19.09 -28.74 -19.86
N ASP A 151 -19.63 -28.71 -21.09
CA ASP A 151 -18.92 -28.12 -22.24
C ASP A 151 -18.66 -26.62 -22.08
N TYR A 152 -19.64 -25.90 -21.52
CA TYR A 152 -19.58 -24.46 -21.28
C TYR A 152 -20.02 -24.11 -19.86
N VAL A 153 -19.20 -23.32 -19.17
CA VAL A 153 -19.42 -22.92 -17.78
C VAL A 153 -19.32 -21.41 -17.66
N LEU A 154 -20.34 -20.80 -17.04
CA LEU A 154 -20.27 -19.39 -16.64
C LEU A 154 -19.49 -19.28 -15.33
N VAL A 155 -18.41 -18.51 -15.31
CA VAL A 155 -17.67 -18.15 -14.10
C VAL A 155 -18.11 -16.76 -13.65
N LEU A 156 -18.41 -16.60 -12.37
CA LEU A 156 -18.80 -15.35 -11.72
C LEU A 156 -17.98 -15.09 -10.46
N GLU A 157 -17.64 -13.82 -10.22
CA GLU A 157 -17.21 -13.34 -8.91
C GLU A 157 -18.41 -13.13 -7.96
N ASP A 158 -18.15 -12.94 -6.66
CA ASP A 158 -19.20 -12.87 -5.64
C ASP A 158 -19.83 -11.48 -5.42
N ASP A 159 -19.35 -10.48 -6.16
CA ASP A 159 -19.73 -9.07 -6.06
C ASP A 159 -20.39 -8.55 -7.35
N VAL A 160 -21.06 -9.42 -8.10
CA VAL A 160 -21.70 -9.10 -9.38
C VAL A 160 -23.23 -8.96 -9.30
N TRP A 161 -23.80 -8.33 -10.33
CA TRP A 161 -25.25 -8.31 -10.58
C TRP A 161 -25.56 -8.26 -12.08
N PHE A 162 -26.74 -8.72 -12.49
CA PHE A 162 -27.19 -8.73 -13.88
C PHE A 162 -27.88 -7.42 -14.24
N THR A 163 -27.42 -6.76 -15.29
CA THR A 163 -27.97 -5.47 -15.75
C THR A 163 -29.38 -5.62 -16.32
N PRO A 164 -30.19 -4.55 -16.39
CA PRO A 164 -31.48 -4.60 -17.06
C PRO A 164 -31.33 -5.06 -18.52
N GLY A 165 -32.16 -6.01 -18.95
CA GLY A 165 -32.10 -6.58 -20.30
C GLY A 165 -31.06 -7.70 -20.50
N ALA A 166 -30.28 -8.04 -19.47
CA ALA A 166 -29.26 -9.08 -19.53
C ALA A 166 -29.76 -10.43 -20.11
N PRO A 167 -30.94 -10.97 -19.75
CA PRO A 167 -31.46 -12.22 -20.33
C PRO A 167 -31.49 -12.22 -21.87
N ALA A 168 -32.06 -11.17 -22.46
CA ALA A 168 -32.23 -11.09 -23.90
C ALA A 168 -30.89 -10.84 -24.61
N ALA A 169 -29.99 -10.07 -24.00
CA ALA A 169 -28.65 -9.83 -24.53
C ALA A 169 -27.78 -11.10 -24.50
N ILE A 170 -27.84 -11.88 -23.41
CA ILE A 170 -27.16 -13.18 -23.28
C ILE A 170 -27.67 -14.14 -24.36
N ASP A 171 -28.99 -14.29 -24.53
CA ASP A 171 -29.55 -15.21 -25.53
C ASP A 171 -29.16 -14.84 -26.98
N ARG A 172 -29.14 -13.54 -27.30
CA ARG A 172 -28.71 -13.07 -28.62
C ARG A 172 -27.21 -13.31 -28.84
N GLY A 173 -26.38 -12.87 -27.89
CA GLY A 173 -24.94 -12.98 -27.99
C GLY A 173 -24.43 -14.41 -27.98
N TRP A 174 -25.00 -15.28 -27.13
CA TRP A 174 -24.63 -16.69 -27.09
C TRP A 174 -24.94 -17.41 -28.42
N ARG A 175 -26.14 -17.18 -28.97
CA ARG A 175 -26.51 -17.73 -30.28
C ARG A 175 -25.55 -17.25 -31.39
N ALA A 176 -25.22 -15.96 -31.41
CA ALA A 176 -24.29 -15.41 -32.39
C ALA A 176 -22.89 -16.01 -32.24
N ALA A 177 -22.42 -16.25 -31.01
CA ALA A 177 -21.11 -16.84 -30.74
C ALA A 177 -21.05 -18.30 -31.21
N LEU A 178 -22.07 -19.11 -30.90
CA LEU A 178 -22.18 -20.49 -31.38
C LEU A 178 -22.18 -20.58 -32.90
N SER A 179 -23.02 -19.77 -33.57
CA SER A 179 -23.09 -19.74 -35.03
C SER A 179 -21.76 -19.38 -35.67
N ARG A 180 -21.00 -18.47 -35.06
CA ARG A 180 -19.74 -17.97 -35.63
C ARG A 180 -18.57 -18.94 -35.44
N CYS A 181 -18.57 -19.66 -34.32
CA CYS A 181 -17.54 -20.63 -33.96
C CYS A 181 -17.96 -22.09 -34.28
N ALA A 182 -19.03 -22.31 -35.05
CA ALA A 182 -19.54 -23.65 -35.35
C ALA A 182 -18.49 -24.56 -36.02
N LEU A 183 -17.65 -24.00 -36.89
CA LEU A 183 -16.54 -24.73 -37.54
C LEU A 183 -15.34 -24.97 -36.61
N GLU A 184 -15.28 -24.27 -35.48
CA GLU A 184 -14.18 -24.31 -34.50
C GLU A 184 -14.56 -25.13 -33.25
N GLY A 185 -15.73 -25.81 -33.24
CA GLY A 185 -16.22 -26.54 -32.06
C GLY A 185 -16.91 -25.65 -31.01
N GLY A 186 -17.24 -24.40 -31.37
CA GLY A 186 -17.90 -23.41 -30.52
C GLY A 186 -16.93 -22.43 -29.83
N PRO A 187 -17.45 -21.44 -29.10
CA PRO A 187 -16.63 -20.36 -28.56
C PRO A 187 -15.80 -20.83 -27.35
N LYS A 188 -14.50 -20.57 -27.35
CA LYS A 188 -13.63 -20.97 -26.23
C LYS A 188 -13.80 -20.07 -25.01
N LEU A 189 -13.99 -18.77 -25.24
CA LEU A 189 -14.17 -17.73 -24.23
C LEU A 189 -15.14 -16.65 -24.72
N LEU A 190 -16.14 -16.32 -23.89
CA LEU A 190 -17.08 -15.21 -24.12
C LEU A 190 -17.25 -14.35 -22.87
N TYR A 191 -16.91 -13.07 -22.95
CA TYR A 191 -17.08 -12.11 -21.85
C TYR A 191 -18.51 -11.59 -21.73
N PHE A 192 -19.05 -11.64 -20.50
CA PHE A 192 -20.31 -11.00 -20.10
C PHE A 192 -20.11 -9.78 -19.20
N SER A 193 -18.94 -9.67 -18.57
CA SER A 193 -18.52 -8.56 -17.74
C SER A 193 -17.12 -8.11 -18.15
N TYR A 194 -16.96 -6.84 -18.49
CA TYR A 194 -15.65 -6.23 -18.72
C TYR A 194 -15.76 -4.71 -18.49
N SER A 195 -14.62 -4.07 -18.31
CA SER A 195 -14.45 -2.62 -18.46
C SER A 195 -13.46 -2.35 -19.58
N ASP A 196 -13.77 -1.34 -20.37
CA ASP A 196 -12.81 -0.80 -21.33
C ASP A 196 -11.64 -0.15 -20.57
N ALA A 197 -10.41 -0.36 -21.05
CA ALA A 197 -9.18 0.21 -20.55
C ALA A 197 -9.08 1.72 -20.81
N GLY A 198 -9.98 2.50 -20.21
CA GLY A 198 -9.99 3.96 -20.40
C GLY A 198 -10.31 4.40 -21.84
N GLY A 199 -10.96 3.54 -22.64
CA GLY A 199 -11.27 3.80 -24.04
C GLY A 199 -10.20 3.31 -25.02
N SER A 200 -9.15 2.63 -24.54
CA SER A 200 -8.05 2.14 -25.37
C SER A 200 -8.22 0.69 -25.84
N ALA A 201 -9.37 0.06 -25.58
CA ALA A 201 -9.59 -1.33 -26.00
C ALA A 201 -9.54 -1.48 -27.53
N ALA A 202 -8.67 -2.38 -27.99
CA ALA A 202 -8.63 -2.75 -29.40
C ALA A 202 -9.57 -3.95 -29.61
N ARG A 203 -10.50 -3.81 -30.55
CA ARG A 203 -11.49 -4.82 -30.89
C ARG A 203 -11.78 -4.84 -32.38
N VAL A 204 -12.24 -5.99 -32.87
CA VAL A 204 -12.76 -6.16 -34.22
C VAL A 204 -14.25 -6.44 -34.11
N ASP A 205 -15.08 -5.54 -34.64
CA ASP A 205 -16.52 -5.72 -34.62
C ASP A 205 -16.92 -6.95 -35.44
N VAL A 206 -17.79 -7.79 -34.87
CA VAL A 206 -18.26 -9.03 -35.50
C VAL A 206 -19.71 -8.89 -35.93
N CYS A 207 -20.58 -8.42 -35.02
CA CYS A 207 -21.97 -8.08 -35.30
C CYS A 207 -22.52 -7.17 -34.18
N ASP A 208 -23.77 -6.73 -34.30
CA ASP A 208 -24.42 -5.84 -33.32
C ASP A 208 -24.41 -6.35 -31.87
N SER A 209 -24.24 -7.66 -31.68
CA SER A 209 -24.23 -8.30 -30.36
C SER A 209 -22.84 -8.74 -29.87
N LEU A 210 -21.82 -8.77 -30.74
CA LEU A 210 -20.50 -9.32 -30.43
C LEU A 210 -19.36 -8.53 -31.07
N PHE A 211 -18.23 -8.48 -30.37
CA PHE A 211 -16.93 -8.14 -30.95
C PHE A 211 -15.88 -9.18 -30.55
N ARG A 212 -14.80 -9.26 -31.33
CA ARG A 212 -13.60 -10.01 -31.01
C ARG A 212 -12.63 -9.10 -30.25
N ALA A 213 -12.24 -9.52 -29.05
CA ALA A 213 -11.30 -8.77 -28.24
C ALA A 213 -9.88 -8.98 -28.78
N VAL A 214 -9.13 -7.89 -28.97
CA VAL A 214 -7.69 -7.93 -29.29
C VAL A 214 -6.88 -7.66 -28.04
N ARG A 215 -7.18 -6.57 -27.32
CA ARG A 215 -6.62 -6.20 -26.01
C ARG A 215 -7.43 -5.06 -25.36
N GLY A 216 -7.14 -4.75 -24.10
CA GLY A 216 -7.70 -3.63 -23.36
C GLY A 216 -9.05 -3.91 -22.69
N LEU A 217 -9.34 -5.19 -22.39
CA LEU A 217 -10.47 -5.54 -21.51
C LEU A 217 -9.96 -5.78 -20.09
N TRP A 218 -10.46 -5.00 -19.14
CA TRP A 218 -10.29 -5.21 -17.71
C TRP A 218 -11.50 -5.93 -17.11
N HIS A 219 -11.31 -6.47 -15.90
CA HIS A 219 -12.29 -7.22 -15.12
C HIS A 219 -12.58 -8.61 -15.68
N LEU A 220 -12.47 -9.62 -14.80
CA LEU A 220 -12.75 -11.01 -15.09
C LEU A 220 -13.96 -11.53 -14.30
N SER A 221 -14.87 -10.64 -13.90
CA SER A 221 -15.96 -10.91 -12.96
C SER A 221 -17.10 -11.77 -13.53
N GLY A 222 -17.18 -11.93 -14.85
CA GLY A 222 -18.24 -12.67 -15.51
C GLY A 222 -17.92 -13.08 -16.94
N TYR A 223 -17.66 -14.37 -17.17
CA TYR A 223 -17.30 -14.90 -18.49
C TYR A 223 -17.72 -16.37 -18.63
N VAL A 224 -18.04 -16.77 -19.85
CA VAL A 224 -18.29 -18.17 -20.21
C VAL A 224 -17.00 -18.77 -20.76
N LEU A 225 -16.61 -19.92 -20.23
CA LEU A 225 -15.41 -20.64 -20.62
C LEU A 225 -15.79 -22.07 -21.01
N SER A 226 -15.25 -22.52 -22.15
CA SER A 226 -15.37 -23.92 -22.57
C SER A 226 -14.33 -24.81 -21.89
N ARG A 227 -14.53 -26.14 -21.90
CA ARG A 227 -13.50 -27.09 -21.46
C ARG A 227 -12.19 -26.95 -22.22
N GLU A 228 -12.26 -26.77 -23.54
CA GLU A 228 -11.07 -26.57 -24.38
C GLU A 228 -10.37 -25.25 -24.04
N GLY A 229 -11.14 -24.17 -23.84
CA GLY A 229 -10.63 -22.86 -23.42
C GLY A 229 -9.94 -22.93 -22.06
N ALA A 230 -10.53 -23.64 -21.09
CA ALA A 230 -9.91 -23.89 -19.80
C ALA A 230 -8.60 -24.67 -19.92
N ALA A 231 -8.56 -25.71 -20.73
CA ALA A 231 -7.34 -26.48 -20.98
C ALA A 231 -6.26 -25.65 -21.67
N ALA A 232 -6.62 -24.73 -22.59
CA ALA A 232 -5.69 -23.81 -23.22
C ALA A 232 -5.08 -22.83 -22.21
N LEU A 233 -5.90 -22.23 -21.34
CA LEU A 233 -5.42 -21.36 -20.26
C LEU A 233 -4.45 -22.08 -19.32
N LEU A 234 -4.76 -23.33 -18.93
CA LEU A 234 -3.90 -24.13 -18.06
C LEU A 234 -2.56 -24.51 -18.74
N ARG A 235 -2.53 -24.73 -20.05
CA ARG A 235 -1.28 -24.96 -20.80
C ARG A 235 -0.41 -23.71 -20.94
N ALA A 236 -1.02 -22.53 -20.89
CA ALA A 236 -0.32 -21.26 -21.01
C ALA A 236 0.26 -20.75 -19.67
N MET A 237 -0.01 -21.44 -18.56
CA MET A 237 0.50 -21.08 -17.23
C MET A 237 2.04 -21.09 -17.16
N PRO A 238 2.66 -20.33 -16.24
CA PRO A 238 2.03 -19.58 -15.13
C PRO A 238 1.26 -18.32 -15.57
N VAL A 239 0.30 -17.89 -14.74
CA VAL A 239 -0.30 -16.55 -14.88
C VAL A 239 0.73 -15.52 -14.44
N VAL A 240 1.13 -14.61 -15.33
CA VAL A 240 2.13 -13.56 -15.05
C VAL A 240 1.41 -12.24 -14.82
N GLY A 241 1.50 -11.69 -13.60
CA GLY A 241 0.81 -10.44 -13.23
C GLY A 241 -0.69 -10.62 -12.91
N PRO A 242 -1.44 -9.51 -12.73
CA PRO A 242 -2.89 -9.55 -12.50
C PRO A 242 -3.61 -10.38 -13.56
N VAL A 243 -4.55 -11.23 -13.15
CA VAL A 243 -5.15 -12.21 -14.07
C VAL A 243 -5.87 -11.57 -15.25
N ASP A 244 -6.53 -10.43 -15.05
CA ASP A 244 -7.20 -9.71 -16.13
C ASP A 244 -6.20 -9.07 -17.10
N LEU A 245 -5.05 -8.58 -16.61
CA LEU A 245 -3.92 -8.18 -17.44
C LEU A 245 -3.44 -9.37 -18.30
N TRP A 246 -3.12 -10.50 -17.67
CA TRP A 246 -2.57 -11.68 -18.35
C TRP A 246 -3.53 -12.26 -19.40
N MET A 247 -4.84 -12.24 -19.12
CA MET A 247 -5.87 -12.71 -20.04
C MET A 247 -5.84 -12.01 -21.40
N ASN A 248 -5.44 -10.74 -21.46
CA ASN A 248 -5.35 -10.00 -22.72
C ASN A 248 -4.34 -10.64 -23.70
N TYR A 249 -3.24 -11.22 -23.20
CA TYR A 249 -2.28 -11.94 -24.01
C TYR A 249 -2.79 -13.29 -24.52
N ARG A 250 -3.90 -13.79 -23.97
CA ARG A 250 -4.53 -15.07 -24.37
C ARG A 250 -5.67 -14.86 -25.38
N PHE A 251 -6.08 -13.63 -25.67
CA PHE A 251 -7.26 -13.37 -26.51
C PHE A 251 -7.16 -13.93 -27.92
N ALA A 252 -6.00 -13.81 -28.56
CA ALA A 252 -5.78 -14.35 -29.91
C ALA A 252 -5.89 -15.89 -29.92
N GLU A 253 -5.22 -16.55 -28.98
CA GLU A 253 -5.22 -18.01 -28.83
C GLU A 253 -6.62 -18.58 -28.53
N LEU A 254 -7.38 -17.89 -27.68
CA LEU A 254 -8.74 -18.29 -27.30
C LEU A 254 -9.80 -17.86 -28.31
N GLY A 255 -9.45 -17.03 -29.28
CA GLY A 255 -10.42 -16.37 -30.15
C GLY A 255 -11.47 -15.59 -29.36
N ALA A 256 -11.04 -14.88 -28.31
CA ALA A 256 -11.92 -14.30 -27.29
C ALA A 256 -13.00 -13.39 -27.89
N LEU A 257 -14.26 -13.68 -27.53
CA LEU A 257 -15.42 -12.87 -27.87
C LEU A 257 -15.92 -12.11 -26.64
N ALA A 258 -16.63 -11.01 -26.88
CA ALA A 258 -17.32 -10.27 -25.84
C ALA A 258 -18.64 -9.72 -26.38
N LEU A 259 -19.64 -9.61 -25.51
CA LEU A 259 -20.87 -8.89 -25.84
C LEU A 259 -20.57 -7.41 -26.09
N THR A 260 -21.26 -6.76 -27.02
CA THR A 260 -21.07 -5.31 -27.31
C THR A 260 -21.38 -4.40 -26.13
N SER A 261 -22.10 -4.88 -25.12
CA SER A 261 -22.30 -4.20 -23.85
C SER A 261 -22.25 -5.19 -22.69
N PRO A 262 -21.58 -4.87 -21.57
CA PRO A 262 -21.55 -5.73 -20.39
C PRO A 262 -22.96 -5.97 -19.83
N VAL A 263 -23.30 -7.25 -19.65
CA VAL A 263 -24.59 -7.70 -19.10
C VAL A 263 -24.50 -8.09 -17.62
N ILE A 264 -23.26 -8.23 -17.15
CA ILE A 264 -22.90 -8.47 -15.75
C ILE A 264 -22.00 -7.32 -15.31
N ALA A 265 -22.37 -6.68 -14.21
CA ALA A 265 -21.63 -5.55 -13.65
C ALA A 265 -21.20 -5.85 -12.21
N GLN A 266 -20.02 -5.35 -11.84
CA GLN A 266 -19.59 -5.33 -10.45
C GLN A 266 -20.44 -4.35 -9.63
N ARG A 267 -20.64 -4.69 -8.36
CA ARG A 267 -21.34 -3.86 -7.39
C ARG A 267 -20.45 -2.70 -6.95
N ARG A 268 -21.07 -1.53 -6.74
CA ARG A 268 -20.38 -0.30 -6.28
C ARG A 268 -20.80 0.15 -4.87
N ASP A 269 -21.65 -0.64 -4.22
CA ASP A 269 -22.20 -0.37 -2.89
C ASP A 269 -21.41 -1.06 -1.76
N GLU A 270 -20.25 -1.65 -2.08
CA GLU A 270 -19.28 -2.16 -1.12
C GLU A 270 -17.90 -1.57 -1.43
N ALA A 271 -17.13 -1.30 -0.39
CA ALA A 271 -15.70 -1.07 -0.56
C ALA A 271 -15.06 -2.38 -1.01
N SER A 272 -14.22 -2.30 -2.04
CA SER A 272 -13.34 -3.42 -2.41
C SER A 272 -12.17 -3.44 -1.44
N ASP A 273 -11.82 -4.62 -0.94
CA ASP A 273 -10.60 -4.86 -0.17
C ASP A 273 -9.38 -5.10 -1.10
N ASN A 274 -9.56 -4.97 -2.42
CA ASN A 274 -8.50 -5.21 -3.40
C ASN A 274 -7.56 -4.00 -3.45
N ALA A 275 -6.27 -4.27 -3.26
CA ALA A 275 -5.19 -3.36 -3.60
C ALA A 275 -4.69 -3.69 -5.01
N TYR A 276 -4.30 -2.68 -5.78
CA TYR A 276 -3.80 -2.84 -7.14
C TYR A 276 -2.35 -2.39 -7.21
N SER A 277 -1.46 -3.27 -7.66
CA SER A 277 -0.01 -3.03 -7.67
C SER A 277 0.43 -1.86 -8.54
N VAL A 278 -0.36 -1.49 -9.56
CA VAL A 278 -0.01 -0.42 -10.51
C VAL A 278 -0.37 0.98 -10.01
N LEU A 279 -1.19 1.13 -8.97
CA LEU A 279 -1.64 2.45 -8.48
C LEU A 279 -0.50 3.40 -8.11
N PRO A 280 0.57 2.97 -7.41
CA PRO A 280 1.70 3.84 -7.09
C PRO A 280 2.37 4.41 -8.34
N TYR A 281 2.49 3.61 -9.41
CA TYR A 281 3.09 4.04 -10.68
C TYR A 281 2.19 5.03 -11.42
N LEU A 282 0.87 4.80 -11.44
CA LEU A 282 -0.09 5.76 -12.00
C LEU A 282 -0.09 7.09 -11.24
N ALA A 283 0.07 7.04 -9.91
CA ALA A 283 0.15 8.24 -9.07
C ALA A 283 1.45 9.00 -9.33
N LYS A 284 2.58 8.28 -9.43
CA LYS A 284 3.90 8.84 -9.78
C LYS A 284 3.92 9.42 -11.19
N ALA A 285 3.18 8.85 -12.14
CA ALA A 285 3.01 9.43 -13.47
C ALA A 285 2.06 10.64 -13.50
N GLY A 286 1.28 10.87 -12.44
CA GLY A 286 0.28 11.93 -12.38
C GLY A 286 -1.03 11.62 -13.10
N ILE A 287 -1.25 10.36 -13.44
CA ILE A 287 -2.47 9.86 -14.10
C ILE A 287 -3.61 9.74 -13.11
N ILE A 288 -3.29 9.44 -11.85
CA ILE A 288 -4.25 9.47 -10.77
C ILE A 288 -3.73 10.35 -9.65
N ASP A 289 -4.67 10.85 -8.87
CA ASP A 289 -4.37 11.52 -7.63
C ASP A 289 -4.95 10.65 -6.53
N ALA A 290 -4.15 9.70 -6.06
CA ALA A 290 -4.49 8.86 -4.93
C ALA A 290 -4.36 9.70 -3.64
N GLY A 291 -5.22 10.71 -3.52
CA GLY A 291 -5.44 11.42 -2.27
C GLY A 291 -6.15 10.48 -1.30
N HIS A 292 -5.91 10.70 -0.01
CA HIS A 292 -6.28 9.87 1.14
C HIS A 292 -5.27 8.74 1.36
N GLY A 293 -4.21 9.04 2.13
CA GLY A 293 -3.47 8.02 2.86
C GLY A 293 -4.50 7.15 3.59
N ALA A 294 -4.29 5.83 3.56
CA ALA A 294 -5.19 4.94 4.26
C ALA A 294 -5.28 5.39 5.73
N LYS A 295 -6.44 5.17 6.37
CA LYS A 295 -6.52 5.39 7.81
C LYS A 295 -5.76 4.28 8.51
N PRO A 296 -4.96 4.58 9.54
CA PRO A 296 -4.30 3.55 10.31
C PRO A 296 -5.34 2.56 10.86
N PRO A 297 -4.92 1.32 11.22
CA PRO A 297 -5.80 0.34 11.84
C PRO A 297 -6.58 0.98 13.00
N ASN A 298 -7.89 0.75 13.04
CA ASN A 298 -8.75 1.33 14.05
C ASN A 298 -8.34 0.74 15.41
N GLN A 299 -7.88 1.60 16.34
CA GLN A 299 -7.52 1.19 17.70
C GLN A 299 -8.80 0.79 18.47
N LEU A 300 -9.30 -0.43 18.25
CA LEU A 300 -10.15 -1.07 19.23
C LEU A 300 -9.32 -1.18 20.51
N ARG A 301 -9.86 -0.71 21.63
CA ARG A 301 -9.17 -0.66 22.93
C ARG A 301 -8.82 -2.06 23.42
N THR A 302 -7.74 -2.62 22.91
CA THR A 302 -6.97 -3.66 23.58
C THR A 302 -6.43 -3.04 24.86
N GLY A 303 -6.44 -3.78 25.97
CA GLY A 303 -5.67 -3.34 27.13
C GLY A 303 -4.16 -3.42 26.85
N PRO A 304 -3.34 -3.03 27.84
CA PRO A 304 -1.88 -3.01 27.66
C PRO A 304 -1.35 -4.41 27.36
N VAL A 305 -0.37 -4.49 26.46
CA VAL A 305 0.25 -5.75 26.05
C VAL A 305 1.62 -5.88 26.71
N LEU A 306 1.86 -7.00 27.37
CA LEU A 306 3.16 -7.38 27.91
C LEU A 306 3.65 -8.62 27.19
N ALA A 307 4.81 -8.53 26.57
CA ALA A 307 5.35 -9.56 25.70
C ALA A 307 6.77 -9.96 26.10
N TRP A 308 7.11 -11.24 25.95
CA TRP A 308 8.48 -11.75 26.12
C TRP A 308 8.89 -12.60 24.93
N THR A 309 10.11 -12.41 24.46
CA THR A 309 10.68 -13.05 23.27
C THR A 309 11.88 -13.93 23.62
N GLY A 310 12.23 -14.87 22.73
CA GLY A 310 13.41 -15.74 22.87
C GLY A 310 14.75 -15.03 22.68
N GLY A 311 14.75 -13.70 22.47
CA GLY A 311 15.98 -12.94 22.21
C GLY A 311 16.52 -13.08 20.79
N ALA A 312 15.66 -13.32 19.80
CA ALA A 312 16.02 -13.39 18.39
C ALA A 312 16.80 -12.15 17.92
N LYS A 313 17.60 -12.30 16.85
CA LYS A 313 18.37 -11.20 16.24
C LYS A 313 17.49 -10.11 15.62
N ARG A 314 16.20 -10.38 15.44
CA ARG A 314 15.21 -9.49 14.83
C ARG A 314 14.02 -9.29 15.74
N GLU A 315 13.38 -8.13 15.62
CA GLU A 315 12.26 -7.71 16.44
C GLU A 315 10.90 -8.00 15.78
N SER A 316 10.67 -9.28 15.44
CA SER A 316 9.47 -9.74 14.75
C SER A 316 8.17 -9.38 15.50
N LEU A 317 8.07 -9.75 16.78
CA LEU A 317 6.88 -9.47 17.59
C LEU A 317 6.63 -7.97 17.78
N ALA A 318 7.69 -7.18 18.02
CA ALA A 318 7.55 -5.73 18.17
C ALA A 318 7.06 -5.08 16.88
N MET A 319 7.59 -5.51 15.72
CA MET A 319 7.12 -5.06 14.41
C MET A 319 5.66 -5.45 14.17
N ALA A 320 5.26 -6.69 14.51
CA ALA A 320 3.89 -7.17 14.34
C ALA A 320 2.89 -6.36 15.18
N LEU A 321 3.24 -6.06 16.45
CA LEU A 321 2.42 -5.22 17.33
C LEU A 321 2.31 -3.79 16.77
N SER A 322 3.41 -3.23 16.24
CA SER A 322 3.39 -1.93 15.58
C SER A 322 2.48 -1.93 14.33
N MET A 323 2.56 -2.96 13.49
CA MET A 323 1.68 -3.14 12.33
C MET A 323 0.18 -3.22 12.70
N LEU A 324 -0.14 -3.70 13.91
CA LEU A 324 -1.51 -3.71 14.44
C LEU A 324 -1.97 -2.36 15.01
N GLY A 325 -1.12 -1.33 14.97
CA GLY A 325 -1.42 0.01 15.44
C GLY A 325 -1.18 0.22 16.94
N LEU A 326 -0.22 -0.51 17.53
CA LEU A 326 0.21 -0.34 18.92
C LEU A 326 1.52 0.46 18.99
N ARG A 327 1.69 1.28 20.03
CA ARG A 327 2.99 1.86 20.39
C ARG A 327 3.80 0.87 21.18
N VAL A 328 4.98 0.54 20.68
CA VAL A 328 5.78 -0.58 21.19
C VAL A 328 7.08 -0.06 21.76
N ARG A 329 7.38 -0.41 23.01
CA ARG A 329 8.71 -0.24 23.60
C ARG A 329 9.34 -1.59 23.85
N ALA A 330 10.54 -1.80 23.32
CA ALA A 330 11.35 -2.98 23.56
C ALA A 330 12.47 -2.67 24.55
N PHE A 331 12.85 -3.67 25.35
CA PHE A 331 13.90 -3.60 26.36
C PHE A 331 14.99 -4.62 26.05
N ASP A 332 16.22 -4.31 26.47
CA ASP A 332 17.40 -5.15 26.24
C ASP A 332 17.71 -6.12 27.39
N GLY A 333 17.15 -5.87 28.57
CA GLY A 333 17.28 -6.69 29.78
C GLY A 333 18.44 -6.25 30.68
N ASP A 334 19.18 -5.21 30.31
CA ASP A 334 20.23 -4.56 31.11
C ASP A 334 19.70 -3.33 31.88
N GLU A 335 18.45 -2.94 31.66
CA GLU A 335 17.82 -1.82 32.35
C GLU A 335 17.39 -2.16 33.78
N GLU A 336 17.25 -1.12 34.62
CA GLU A 336 16.84 -1.27 36.03
C GLU A 336 15.47 -1.98 36.16
N PRO A 337 15.30 -2.85 37.17
CA PRO A 337 14.02 -3.53 37.41
C PRO A 337 12.86 -2.56 37.60
N MET A 338 11.80 -2.78 36.84
CA MET A 338 10.63 -1.90 36.80
C MET A 338 9.57 -2.33 37.81
N HIS A 339 9.18 -1.38 38.67
CA HIS A 339 8.12 -1.55 39.67
C HIS A 339 6.73 -1.16 39.13
N GLU A 340 5.67 -1.52 39.87
CA GLU A 340 4.26 -1.30 39.45
C GLU A 340 3.95 0.16 39.07
N ARG A 341 4.49 1.12 39.83
CA ARG A 341 4.31 2.55 39.54
C ARG A 341 4.94 2.94 38.21
N GLU A 342 6.15 2.47 37.93
CA GLU A 342 6.87 2.78 36.69
C GLU A 342 6.19 2.12 35.50
N LEU A 343 5.74 0.87 35.67
CA LEU A 343 4.92 0.17 34.67
C LEU A 343 3.66 0.98 34.32
N HIS A 344 2.94 1.49 35.33
CA HIS A 344 1.76 2.31 35.10
C HIS A 344 2.08 3.60 34.32
N GLU A 345 3.20 4.27 34.61
CA GLU A 345 3.60 5.48 33.88
C GLU A 345 4.00 5.17 32.44
N VAL A 346 4.77 4.10 32.19
CA VAL A 346 5.18 3.72 30.83
C VAL A 346 3.96 3.34 29.97
N LEU A 347 2.99 2.63 30.54
CA LEU A 347 1.75 2.24 29.85
C LEU A 347 0.79 3.41 29.57
N LYS A 348 1.02 4.59 30.12
CA LYS A 348 0.33 5.82 29.65
C LYS A 348 0.84 6.25 28.29
N THR A 349 2.07 5.90 27.92
CA THR A 349 2.73 6.31 26.67
C THR A 349 2.67 5.21 25.63
N PHE A 350 3.08 3.99 25.99
CA PHE A 350 3.19 2.83 25.12
C PHE A 350 2.04 1.85 25.37
N ASP A 351 1.53 1.23 24.30
CA ASP A 351 0.44 0.26 24.37
C ASP A 351 0.96 -1.17 24.55
N ALA A 352 2.22 -1.43 24.15
CA ALA A 352 2.88 -2.71 24.28
C ALA A 352 4.32 -2.59 24.79
N LEU A 353 4.70 -3.46 25.71
CA LEU A 353 6.07 -3.58 26.23
C LEU A 353 6.63 -4.97 25.91
N VAL A 354 7.81 -5.02 25.31
CA VAL A 354 8.49 -6.26 24.90
C VAL A 354 9.76 -6.43 25.72
N ASN A 355 9.87 -7.54 26.44
CA ASN A 355 10.99 -7.88 27.35
C ASN A 355 11.17 -6.93 28.53
N ALA A 356 10.11 -6.25 28.98
CA ALA A 356 10.20 -5.32 30.12
C ALA A 356 10.77 -6.02 31.38
N PRO A 357 11.73 -5.39 32.09
CA PRO A 357 12.40 -5.97 33.27
C PRO A 357 11.51 -5.87 34.52
N LEU A 358 10.31 -6.46 34.50
CA LEU A 358 9.34 -6.33 35.59
C LEU A 358 9.76 -7.13 36.82
N VAL A 359 9.66 -6.51 38.01
CA VAL A 359 9.76 -7.26 39.26
C VAL A 359 8.53 -8.18 39.44
N PRO A 360 8.63 -9.32 40.15
CA PRO A 360 7.54 -10.29 40.28
C PRO A 360 6.21 -9.72 40.77
N ALA A 361 6.26 -8.71 41.65
CA ALA A 361 5.08 -8.02 42.16
C ALA A 361 4.35 -7.22 41.06
N ALA A 362 5.10 -6.50 40.22
CA ALA A 362 4.54 -5.72 39.11
C ALA A 362 3.93 -6.63 38.04
N LEU A 363 4.60 -7.75 37.75
CA LEU A 363 4.11 -8.76 36.84
C LEU A 363 2.81 -9.41 37.33
N SER A 364 2.75 -9.75 38.63
CA SER A 364 1.54 -10.30 39.24
C SER A 364 0.37 -9.32 39.19
N ALA A 365 0.62 -8.02 39.43
CA ALA A 365 -0.39 -6.98 39.33
C ALA A 365 -0.92 -6.83 37.91
N ALA A 366 -0.03 -6.85 36.90
CA ALA A 366 -0.43 -6.78 35.49
C ALA A 366 -1.21 -8.02 35.05
N ALA A 367 -0.80 -9.21 35.47
CA ALA A 367 -1.53 -10.46 35.18
C ALA A 367 -2.92 -10.51 35.83
N ALA A 368 -3.09 -9.84 36.98
CA ALA A 368 -4.38 -9.70 37.65
C ALA A 368 -5.29 -8.62 37.03
N ASP A 369 -4.75 -7.68 36.24
CA ASP A 369 -5.54 -6.68 35.55
C ASP A 369 -6.37 -7.32 34.43
N GLY A 370 -7.69 -7.22 34.57
CA GLY A 370 -8.67 -7.71 33.63
C GLY A 370 -8.68 -6.99 32.26
N ARG A 371 -7.67 -6.20 31.92
CA ARG A 371 -7.48 -5.61 30.59
C ARG A 371 -6.17 -6.03 29.94
N SER A 372 -5.15 -6.38 30.74
CA SER A 372 -3.83 -6.70 30.24
C SER A 372 -3.82 -7.99 29.40
N VAL A 373 -2.99 -8.00 28.35
CA VAL A 373 -2.76 -9.17 27.49
C VAL A 373 -1.30 -9.60 27.63
N ILE A 374 -1.07 -10.89 27.88
CA ILE A 374 0.27 -11.45 28.07
C ILE A 374 0.64 -12.30 26.87
N LEU A 375 1.75 -12.00 26.22
CA LEU A 375 2.26 -12.73 25.07
C LEU A 375 3.63 -13.34 25.39
N LEU A 376 3.83 -14.59 25.01
CA LEU A 376 5.11 -15.29 25.17
C LEU A 376 5.47 -15.92 23.83
N GLU A 377 6.68 -15.74 23.35
CA GLU A 377 7.22 -16.65 22.33
C GLU A 377 7.54 -18.00 22.99
N ALA A 378 7.36 -19.10 22.27
CA ALA A 378 7.49 -20.44 22.83
C ALA A 378 8.92 -20.76 23.34
N ASP A 379 9.92 -20.06 22.83
CA ASP A 379 11.33 -20.13 23.26
C ASP A 379 11.73 -19.03 24.25
N ALA A 380 10.79 -18.13 24.61
CA ALA A 380 11.05 -17.10 25.60
C ALA A 380 11.21 -17.72 27.00
N PRO A 381 12.27 -17.37 27.77
CA PRO A 381 12.34 -17.75 29.17
C PRO A 381 11.18 -17.07 29.91
N PRO A 382 10.35 -17.82 30.68
CA PRO A 382 9.27 -17.22 31.43
C PRO A 382 9.85 -16.23 32.45
N PRO A 383 9.32 -15.00 32.54
CA PRO A 383 9.80 -14.04 33.51
C PRO A 383 9.57 -14.54 34.95
N ALA A 384 10.48 -14.19 35.85
CA ALA A 384 10.43 -14.66 37.24
C ALA A 384 9.09 -14.29 37.90
N GLY A 385 8.38 -15.29 38.43
CA GLY A 385 7.06 -15.12 39.06
C GLY A 385 5.87 -15.30 38.10
N LEU A 386 6.10 -15.54 36.81
CA LEU A 386 5.06 -15.99 35.89
C LEU A 386 4.92 -17.51 35.95
N GLU A 387 3.75 -17.99 36.31
CA GLU A 387 3.38 -19.40 36.18
C GLU A 387 2.54 -19.54 34.90
N PRO A 388 3.08 -20.05 33.77
CA PRO A 388 2.36 -20.08 32.49
C PRO A 388 1.00 -20.79 32.57
N HIS A 389 0.87 -21.79 33.45
CA HIS A 389 -0.36 -22.54 33.69
C HIS A 389 -1.45 -21.75 34.44
N ARG A 390 -1.11 -20.58 35.01
CA ARG A 390 -2.04 -19.69 35.73
C ARG A 390 -2.47 -18.49 34.88
N LEU A 391 -2.03 -18.40 33.63
CA LEU A 391 -2.38 -17.31 32.74
C LEU A 391 -3.86 -17.39 32.30
N PRO A 392 -4.56 -16.25 32.13
CA PRO A 392 -5.95 -16.26 31.71
C PRO A 392 -6.06 -16.75 30.24
N PRO A 393 -6.75 -17.86 29.95
CA PRO A 393 -6.68 -18.52 28.64
C PRO A 393 -7.24 -17.68 27.46
N LEU A 394 -8.03 -16.64 27.75
CA LEU A 394 -8.58 -15.73 26.73
C LEU A 394 -7.74 -14.45 26.53
N ARG A 395 -6.68 -14.25 27.32
CA ARG A 395 -5.83 -13.04 27.32
C ARG A 395 -4.34 -13.36 27.41
N SER A 396 -3.99 -14.62 27.19
CA SER A 396 -2.63 -15.06 27.06
C SER A 396 -2.48 -15.89 25.80
N ALA A 397 -1.38 -15.68 25.08
CA ALA A 397 -1.05 -16.46 23.91
C ALA A 397 0.42 -16.84 23.93
N VAL A 398 0.71 -18.06 23.46
CA VAL A 398 2.05 -18.52 23.17
C VAL A 398 2.22 -18.54 21.65
N LEU A 399 3.16 -17.75 21.15
CA LEU A 399 3.50 -17.64 19.74
C LEU A 399 4.60 -18.65 19.39
N ALA A 400 4.60 -19.14 18.17
CA ALA A 400 5.69 -19.98 17.69
C ALA A 400 7.01 -19.18 17.67
N PRO A 401 8.18 -19.83 17.88
CA PRO A 401 9.48 -19.15 17.89
C PRO A 401 9.74 -18.39 16.59
N GLY A 402 10.50 -17.29 16.71
CA GLY A 402 10.90 -16.44 15.59
C GLY A 402 11.41 -17.26 14.39
N ASP A 403 10.91 -16.91 13.20
CA ASP A 403 11.08 -17.55 11.88
C ASP A 403 10.04 -18.62 11.49
N SER A 404 9.16 -19.07 12.41
CA SER A 404 8.02 -19.95 12.08
C SER A 404 6.71 -19.16 11.93
N CYS A 405 6.53 -18.48 10.79
CA CYS A 405 5.47 -17.49 10.57
C CYS A 405 4.04 -18.05 10.36
N ASP A 406 3.84 -19.36 10.36
CA ASP A 406 2.55 -19.96 10.06
C ASP A 406 1.62 -19.95 11.28
N GLY A 407 0.59 -19.10 11.23
CA GLY A 407 -0.45 -19.02 12.27
C GLY A 407 -0.20 -17.96 13.34
N SER A 408 0.95 -17.28 13.34
CA SER A 408 1.28 -16.26 14.36
C SER A 408 0.29 -15.09 14.36
N TRP A 409 -0.22 -14.69 13.20
CA TRP A 409 -1.29 -13.69 13.11
C TRP A 409 -2.59 -14.18 13.76
N GLU A 410 -3.00 -15.43 13.52
CA GLU A 410 -4.22 -16.00 14.09
C GLU A 410 -4.18 -15.99 15.62
N VAL A 411 -3.05 -16.42 16.19
CA VAL A 411 -2.85 -16.46 17.65
C VAL A 411 -2.80 -15.04 18.22
N LEU A 412 -2.00 -14.16 17.64
CA LEU A 412 -1.83 -12.78 18.10
C LEU A 412 -3.13 -11.99 18.02
N CYS A 413 -3.78 -11.99 16.86
CA CYS A 413 -5.05 -11.27 16.66
C CYS A 413 -6.18 -11.91 17.47
N GLY A 414 -6.17 -13.23 17.68
CA GLY A 414 -7.12 -13.92 18.54
C GLY A 414 -7.04 -13.45 20.00
N ALA A 415 -5.83 -13.36 20.56
CA ALA A 415 -5.61 -12.86 21.92
C ALA A 415 -5.96 -11.37 22.09
N LEU A 416 -5.72 -10.58 21.04
CA LEU A 416 -6.02 -9.13 21.03
C LEU A 416 -7.47 -8.81 20.62
N GLY A 417 -8.24 -9.78 20.11
CA GLY A 417 -9.57 -9.51 19.55
C GLY A 417 -9.54 -8.62 18.31
N LEU A 418 -8.45 -8.65 17.53
CA LEU A 418 -8.23 -7.84 16.34
C LEU A 418 -8.49 -8.63 15.05
N ILE A 419 -8.63 -7.91 13.94
CA ILE A 419 -8.77 -8.53 12.62
C ILE A 419 -7.37 -8.83 12.08
N LYS A 420 -7.16 -10.07 11.64
CA LYS A 420 -5.92 -10.49 10.97
C LYS A 420 -5.61 -9.60 9.75
N PRO A 421 -4.41 -9.00 9.66
CA PRO A 421 -3.97 -8.24 8.49
C PRO A 421 -3.78 -9.13 7.25
N THR A 422 -3.74 -8.51 6.08
CA THR A 422 -3.45 -9.21 4.81
C THR A 422 -1.96 -9.44 4.60
N GLU A 423 -1.13 -8.66 5.28
CA GLU A 423 0.32 -8.66 5.19
C GLU A 423 0.92 -9.93 5.84
N ALA A 424 2.13 -10.30 5.43
CA ALA A 424 2.85 -11.40 6.08
C ALA A 424 3.17 -11.04 7.54
N PHE A 425 3.36 -12.06 8.37
CA PHE A 425 3.90 -11.82 9.72
C PHE A 425 5.34 -11.33 9.55
N PRO A 426 5.72 -10.18 10.13
CA PRO A 426 7.00 -9.56 9.83
C PRO A 426 8.15 -10.38 10.42
N ALA A 427 9.26 -10.50 9.69
CA ALA A 427 10.53 -10.89 10.25
C ALA A 427 11.05 -9.81 11.23
N GLY A 428 10.75 -8.54 10.95
CA GLY A 428 11.07 -7.41 11.83
C GLY A 428 12.48 -6.87 11.62
N ALA A 429 12.72 -5.68 12.18
CA ALA A 429 14.02 -5.01 12.09
C ALA A 429 15.10 -5.76 12.90
N PRO A 430 16.36 -5.78 12.43
CA PRO A 430 17.48 -6.18 13.26
C PRO A 430 17.54 -5.40 14.57
N ARG A 431 17.82 -6.12 15.67
CA ARG A 431 17.79 -5.58 17.05
C ARG A 431 18.76 -4.40 17.25
N ASP A 432 19.91 -4.45 16.59
CA ASP A 432 20.95 -3.42 16.58
C ASP A 432 20.51 -2.10 15.92
N LEU A 433 19.44 -2.10 15.12
CA LEU A 433 18.84 -0.88 14.59
C LEU A 433 17.97 -0.13 15.61
N ARG A 434 17.76 -0.68 16.82
CA ARG A 434 17.09 0.02 17.93
C ARG A 434 15.73 0.65 17.58
N VAL A 435 15.02 0.11 16.58
CA VAL A 435 13.78 0.71 16.05
C VAL A 435 12.71 0.89 17.14
N PHE A 436 12.62 -0.02 18.10
CA PHE A 436 11.63 0.04 19.19
C PHE A 436 12.24 0.35 20.57
N ARG A 437 13.54 0.67 20.64
CA ARG A 437 14.25 0.95 21.89
C ARG A 437 14.31 2.44 22.15
N ASP A 438 14.27 2.82 23.43
CA ASP A 438 14.61 4.18 23.84
C ASP A 438 15.99 4.20 24.51
N ASP A 439 16.91 5.02 24.01
CA ASP A 439 18.28 5.10 24.54
C ASP A 439 18.38 5.99 25.80
N HIS A 440 17.34 6.01 26.64
CA HIS A 440 17.28 6.81 27.85
C HIS A 440 17.25 5.94 29.11
N PRO A 441 18.11 6.21 30.11
CA PRO A 441 18.08 5.49 31.38
C PRO A 441 16.73 5.72 32.08
N THR A 442 16.18 4.66 32.66
CA THR A 442 14.87 4.60 33.36
C THR A 442 14.75 5.56 34.57
N GLY A 443 15.81 6.28 34.92
CA GLY A 443 15.91 7.14 36.10
C GLY A 443 15.43 8.58 35.91
N ARG A 444 14.26 8.87 36.49
CA ARG A 444 13.69 10.20 36.83
C ARG A 444 13.24 11.08 35.64
N LEU A 445 11.93 11.00 35.35
CA LEU A 445 11.15 12.14 34.84
C LEU A 445 11.15 13.29 35.87
N GLY A 446 12.23 14.08 35.91
CA GLY A 446 12.28 15.32 36.67
C GLY A 446 11.49 16.43 35.96
N SER A 447 10.86 17.33 36.72
CA SER A 447 10.16 18.48 36.15
C SER A 447 11.17 19.44 35.49
N ALA A 448 11.27 19.41 34.17
CA ALA A 448 12.17 20.28 33.41
C ALA A 448 11.40 21.23 32.48
N ALA A 449 11.95 22.43 32.31
CA ALA A 449 11.33 23.65 31.77
C ALA A 449 10.63 23.48 30.40
N ARG A 450 9.56 24.26 30.18
CA ARG A 450 8.78 24.32 28.94
C ARG A 450 9.64 24.82 27.76
N VAL A 451 10.24 23.92 26.98
CA VAL A 451 10.55 24.20 25.57
C VAL A 451 9.20 24.27 24.83
N LEU A 452 8.97 25.37 24.11
CA LEU A 452 7.83 25.55 23.23
C LEU A 452 7.93 24.48 22.13
N ARG A 453 7.07 23.45 22.18
CA ARG A 453 6.80 22.65 20.97
C ARG A 453 5.97 23.52 20.04
N ASP A 454 6.26 23.48 18.74
CA ASP A 454 5.40 24.09 17.74
C ASP A 454 4.01 23.43 17.83
N ASP A 455 2.95 24.23 17.93
CA ASP A 455 1.55 23.80 18.15
C ASP A 455 0.94 23.15 16.88
N ARG A 456 1.78 22.68 15.96
CA ARG A 456 1.34 22.18 14.66
C ARG A 456 0.75 20.78 14.74
N GLN A 457 -0.20 20.56 13.85
CA GLN A 457 -0.95 19.33 13.75
C GLN A 457 -0.06 18.24 13.15
N MET A 458 0.25 17.23 13.95
CA MET A 458 0.90 16.00 13.50
C MET A 458 -0.17 15.02 13.00
N ASP A 459 0.26 13.95 12.32
CA ASP A 459 -0.64 12.84 12.04
C ASP A 459 -1.17 12.19 13.33
N ASP A 460 -2.37 11.61 13.25
CA ASP A 460 -3.00 10.83 14.33
C ASP A 460 -2.62 9.34 14.27
N SER A 461 -1.57 9.01 13.52
CA SER A 461 -1.03 7.67 13.38
C SER A 461 -0.62 7.08 14.73
N PRO A 462 -0.86 5.79 14.99
CA PRO A 462 -0.53 5.16 16.27
C PRO A 462 0.91 5.31 16.70
N TRP A 463 1.84 5.37 15.75
CA TRP A 463 3.28 5.39 16.02
C TRP A 463 3.84 6.81 16.23
N ILE A 464 2.97 7.80 16.41
CA ILE A 464 3.34 9.16 16.79
C ILE A 464 2.98 9.37 18.27
N LEU A 465 3.96 9.74 19.09
CA LEU A 465 3.71 10.13 20.47
C LEU A 465 3.08 11.54 20.54
N PRO A 466 1.91 11.71 21.20
CA PRO A 466 1.29 13.02 21.35
C PRO A 466 2.16 14.00 22.14
N SER A 467 2.12 15.26 21.76
CA SER A 467 2.89 16.35 22.38
C SER A 467 2.61 16.52 23.89
N SER A 468 1.41 16.14 24.35
CA SER A 468 0.92 16.29 25.73
C SER A 468 1.37 15.20 26.72
N LYS A 469 2.00 14.11 26.25
CA LYS A 469 2.36 12.97 27.12
C LYS A 469 3.61 13.16 27.99
N GLY A 470 4.18 14.37 28.07
CA GLY A 470 5.29 14.68 28.97
C GLY A 470 6.63 14.02 28.62
N TRP A 471 6.66 13.16 27.60
CA TRP A 471 7.86 12.57 27.03
C TRP A 471 8.70 13.66 26.34
N ARG A 472 9.96 13.80 26.75
CA ARG A 472 10.91 14.81 26.25
C ARG A 472 12.35 14.29 26.25
N PRO A 473 13.17 14.67 25.25
CA PRO A 473 14.60 14.41 25.27
C PRO A 473 15.32 15.24 26.35
N GLY A 474 16.40 14.70 26.89
CA GLY A 474 17.38 15.47 27.68
C GLY A 474 18.24 16.37 26.78
N PRO A 475 18.91 17.40 27.32
CA PRO A 475 19.77 18.28 26.53
C PRO A 475 20.96 17.51 25.95
N ILE A 476 21.10 17.58 24.62
CA ILE A 476 22.13 16.90 23.82
C ILE A 476 23.41 17.77 23.83
N ALA A 477 23.99 17.98 25.01
CA ALA A 477 25.27 18.65 25.12
C ALA A 477 26.40 17.60 25.03
N GLY A 478 27.21 17.65 23.97
CA GLY A 478 28.51 16.96 23.92
C GLY A 478 28.59 15.66 23.11
N ARG A 479 27.61 15.29 22.28
CA ARG A 479 27.77 14.19 21.32
C ARG A 479 28.63 14.66 20.13
N LEU A 480 29.72 13.94 19.89
CA LEU A 480 30.61 14.17 18.75
C LEU A 480 29.89 13.77 17.45
N VAL A 481 29.97 14.64 16.44
CA VAL A 481 29.59 14.32 15.06
C VAL A 481 30.40 13.09 14.63
N CYS A 482 29.73 11.98 14.31
CA CYS A 482 30.42 10.83 13.72
C CYS A 482 31.15 11.33 12.45
N PRO A 483 32.44 11.01 12.26
CA PRO A 483 33.13 11.34 11.03
C PRO A 483 32.34 10.73 9.87
N PRO A 484 32.06 11.50 8.81
CA PRO A 484 31.38 10.95 7.66
C PRO A 484 32.17 9.76 7.10
N GLY A 485 31.45 8.71 6.67
CA GLY A 485 32.04 7.56 5.98
C GLY A 485 32.72 7.92 4.66
N LEU A 486 33.15 6.92 3.90
CA LEU A 486 33.71 7.15 2.57
C LEU A 486 32.60 7.64 1.61
N PRO A 487 32.91 8.53 0.66
CA PRO A 487 31.93 8.94 -0.35
C PRO A 487 31.54 7.74 -1.21
N VAL A 488 30.24 7.46 -1.27
CA VAL A 488 29.66 6.33 -2.04
C VAL A 488 28.90 6.82 -3.28
N ALA A 489 28.52 8.09 -3.31
CA ALA A 489 28.01 8.81 -4.46
C ALA A 489 28.30 10.30 -4.29
N GLU A 490 28.76 10.97 -5.34
CA GLU A 490 29.07 12.41 -5.32
C GLU A 490 28.86 13.00 -6.72
N ALA A 491 28.38 14.24 -6.79
CA ALA A 491 28.28 15.01 -8.03
C ALA A 491 28.34 16.52 -7.73
N SER A 492 29.13 17.26 -8.52
CA SER A 492 29.13 18.74 -8.48
C SER A 492 27.76 19.32 -8.87
N MET A 493 26.98 18.57 -9.65
CA MET A 493 25.73 18.98 -10.30
C MET A 493 25.89 20.13 -11.30
N THR A 494 27.10 20.40 -11.79
CA THR A 494 27.33 21.38 -12.87
C THR A 494 26.96 20.84 -14.26
N GLU A 495 26.73 19.54 -14.35
CA GLU A 495 26.25 18.82 -15.52
C GLU A 495 25.36 17.64 -15.09
N ALA A 496 24.71 16.98 -16.04
CA ALA A 496 23.84 15.85 -15.76
C ALA A 496 24.59 14.70 -15.09
N SER A 497 24.10 14.28 -13.91
CA SER A 497 24.70 13.20 -13.13
C SER A 497 24.05 11.85 -13.43
N THR A 498 24.88 10.81 -13.60
CA THR A 498 24.41 9.42 -13.65
C THR A 498 24.07 8.87 -12.26
N SER A 499 24.67 9.42 -11.20
CA SER A 499 24.38 9.07 -9.81
C SER A 499 23.07 9.69 -9.34
N PHE A 500 22.76 10.90 -9.81
CA PHE A 500 21.56 11.67 -9.44
C PHE A 500 20.79 12.16 -10.69
N PRO A 501 20.23 11.25 -11.51
CA PRO A 501 19.53 11.62 -12.72
C PRO A 501 18.25 12.43 -12.44
N GLY A 502 17.92 13.34 -13.36
CA GLY A 502 16.66 14.07 -13.36
C GLY A 502 15.44 13.15 -13.52
N LEU A 503 14.38 13.45 -12.78
CA LEU A 503 13.15 12.66 -12.71
C LEU A 503 12.06 13.23 -13.63
N VAL A 504 11.19 12.31 -14.06
CA VAL A 504 9.91 12.62 -14.70
C VAL A 504 8.79 12.03 -13.82
N GLY A 505 7.65 12.71 -13.75
CA GLY A 505 6.51 12.25 -12.97
C GLY A 505 5.97 13.32 -12.03
N THR A 506 5.52 12.94 -10.85
CA THR A 506 4.94 13.79 -9.80
C THR A 506 4.61 12.91 -8.58
N PHE A 507 3.89 13.46 -7.60
CA PHE A 507 3.31 12.69 -6.49
C PHE A 507 1.95 13.29 -6.06
N PRO A 508 1.12 12.54 -5.30
CA PRO A 508 -0.15 13.03 -4.79
C PRO A 508 0.03 14.33 -3.98
N GLY A 509 -0.85 15.31 -4.20
CA GLY A 509 -0.78 16.59 -3.48
C GLY A 509 0.21 17.63 -4.02
N ASN A 510 1.11 17.28 -4.95
CA ASN A 510 1.82 18.27 -5.75
C ASN A 510 0.83 18.95 -6.72
N LEU A 511 1.17 20.09 -7.31
CA LEU A 511 0.50 20.75 -8.43
C LEU A 511 1.39 20.79 -9.67
N ALA A 512 2.68 20.48 -9.53
CA ALA A 512 3.65 20.42 -10.62
C ALA A 512 3.87 18.99 -11.14
N SER A 513 4.18 18.90 -12.43
CA SER A 513 4.77 17.71 -13.06
C SER A 513 6.27 17.89 -13.19
N PHE A 514 7.05 16.89 -12.79
CA PHE A 514 8.49 16.86 -13.01
C PHE A 514 8.84 16.51 -14.46
N ALA A 515 9.85 17.21 -14.97
CA ALA A 515 10.41 17.02 -16.31
C ALA A 515 11.93 17.20 -16.25
N ARG A 516 12.67 16.48 -17.09
CA ARG A 516 14.14 16.54 -17.11
C ARG A 516 14.64 17.89 -17.58
N GLU A 517 13.91 18.53 -18.49
CA GLU A 517 14.24 19.85 -19.06
C GLU A 517 14.06 20.97 -18.03
N SER A 518 13.31 20.72 -16.95
CA SER A 518 13.20 21.62 -15.80
C SER A 518 14.35 21.46 -14.80
N VAL A 519 15.33 20.60 -15.08
CA VAL A 519 16.62 20.53 -14.39
C VAL A 519 17.67 21.14 -15.31
N GLN A 520 18.06 22.39 -15.04
CA GLN A 520 19.00 23.15 -15.86
C GLN A 520 20.38 23.17 -15.18
N TYR A 521 21.42 22.74 -15.88
CA TYR A 521 22.76 22.65 -15.33
C TYR A 521 23.61 23.87 -15.71
N GLY A 522 24.41 24.37 -14.78
CA GLY A 522 25.33 25.47 -15.00
C GLY A 522 26.45 25.53 -13.97
N VAL A 523 27.24 26.61 -14.00
CA VAL A 523 28.40 26.79 -13.10
C VAL A 523 28.03 26.83 -11.62
N GLU A 524 26.79 27.22 -11.30
CA GLU A 524 26.23 27.26 -9.95
C GLU A 524 25.59 25.92 -9.53
N GLY A 525 25.72 24.85 -10.33
CA GLY A 525 25.07 23.57 -10.11
C GLY A 525 23.77 23.39 -10.89
N ALA A 526 22.89 22.53 -10.38
CA ALA A 526 21.60 22.20 -10.99
C ALA A 526 20.50 23.13 -10.46
N GLN A 527 19.81 23.81 -11.37
CA GLN A 527 18.64 24.61 -11.08
C GLN A 527 17.37 23.82 -11.39
N LEU A 528 16.52 23.65 -10.37
CA LEU A 528 15.19 23.06 -10.49
C LEU A 528 14.22 24.21 -10.75
N VAL A 529 13.74 24.32 -11.99
CA VAL A 529 12.93 25.45 -12.44
C VAL A 529 11.46 25.07 -12.48
N LEU A 530 10.64 25.77 -11.69
CA LEU A 530 9.19 25.69 -11.72
C LEU A 530 8.60 26.81 -12.58
N ASP A 531 7.73 26.44 -13.52
CA ASP A 531 7.04 27.39 -14.40
C ASP A 531 5.59 26.94 -14.67
N ALA A 532 4.74 27.89 -15.08
CA ALA A 532 3.38 27.63 -15.51
C ALA A 532 3.35 26.91 -16.87
N VAL A 533 2.39 26.00 -17.04
CA VAL A 533 2.18 25.28 -18.30
C VAL A 533 0.70 25.23 -18.68
N GLU A 534 0.43 25.44 -19.96
CA GLU A 534 -0.93 25.32 -20.52
C GLU A 534 -1.27 23.87 -20.85
N GLY A 535 -2.56 23.51 -20.71
CA GLY A 535 -3.11 22.27 -21.27
C GLY A 535 -2.85 20.97 -20.50
N GLY A 536 -2.25 21.02 -19.30
CA GLY A 536 -2.00 19.85 -18.45
C GLY A 536 -3.05 19.62 -17.36
N ARG A 537 -3.14 18.38 -16.83
CA ARG A 537 -3.88 18.09 -15.58
C ARG A 537 -3.30 18.80 -14.35
N ARG A 538 -2.04 19.23 -14.46
CA ARG A 538 -1.24 19.91 -13.45
C ARG A 538 -0.80 21.24 -14.04
N PRO A 539 -1.11 22.39 -13.39
CA PRO A 539 -0.89 23.72 -13.97
C PRO A 539 0.59 24.15 -14.03
N TYR A 540 1.49 23.41 -13.38
CA TYR A 540 2.92 23.75 -13.32
C TYR A 540 3.80 22.59 -13.81
N ARG A 541 4.99 22.92 -14.30
CA ARG A 541 6.09 21.99 -14.58
C ARG A 541 7.28 22.36 -13.71
N SER A 542 7.99 21.38 -13.14
CA SER A 542 9.15 21.63 -12.29
C SER A 542 10.27 20.59 -12.43
N GLY A 543 11.37 20.79 -11.72
CA GLY A 543 12.55 19.92 -11.72
C GLY A 543 12.63 19.06 -10.46
N ALA A 544 13.13 17.84 -10.62
CA ALA A 544 13.51 16.94 -9.53
C ALA A 544 14.65 16.02 -9.97
N PHE A 545 15.45 15.54 -9.02
CA PHE A 545 16.44 14.47 -9.24
C PHE A 545 16.44 13.51 -8.05
N ALA A 546 17.00 12.31 -8.24
CA ALA A 546 17.18 11.36 -7.14
C ALA A 546 18.36 10.42 -7.37
N SER A 547 18.93 9.89 -6.29
CA SER A 547 20.00 8.89 -6.35
C SER A 547 19.54 7.64 -7.08
N VAL A 548 20.37 7.02 -7.93
CA VAL A 548 20.03 5.71 -8.52
C VAL A 548 20.00 4.60 -7.47
N ARG A 549 20.91 4.68 -6.49
CA ARG A 549 21.06 3.71 -5.41
C ARG A 549 20.13 4.04 -4.24
N SER A 550 19.70 2.99 -3.55
CA SER A 550 19.14 3.09 -2.20
C SER A 550 20.25 2.91 -1.16
N PHE A 551 20.06 3.48 0.02
CA PHE A 551 21.02 3.49 1.12
C PHE A 551 20.31 3.11 2.41
N GLY A 552 20.94 2.29 3.25
CA GLY A 552 20.40 1.90 4.55
C GLY A 552 20.66 2.92 5.66
N HIS A 553 21.82 3.59 5.65
CA HIS A 553 22.21 4.65 6.59
C HIS A 553 23.31 5.50 5.93
N GLY A 554 23.63 6.66 6.50
CA GLY A 554 24.72 7.51 6.04
C GLY A 554 24.47 9.00 6.26
N ARG A 555 25.41 9.82 5.78
CA ARG A 555 25.26 11.27 5.69
C ARG A 555 24.99 11.68 4.25
N PHE A 556 23.93 12.45 4.07
CA PHE A 556 23.43 12.92 2.78
C PHE A 556 23.51 14.44 2.77
N GLU A 557 24.30 15.00 1.87
CA GLU A 557 24.70 16.40 1.89
C GLU A 557 24.44 17.08 0.55
N ALA A 558 24.06 18.35 0.57
CA ALA A 558 24.03 19.21 -0.60
C ALA A 558 24.21 20.68 -0.19
N GLU A 559 24.86 21.47 -1.04
CA GLU A 559 24.76 22.92 -0.96
C GLU A 559 23.49 23.37 -1.67
N ILE A 560 22.60 24.04 -0.94
CA ILE A 560 21.26 24.39 -1.42
C ILE A 560 21.06 25.91 -1.32
N ARG A 561 20.52 26.50 -2.37
CA ARG A 561 19.85 27.81 -2.35
C ARG A 561 18.38 27.61 -2.71
N ALA A 562 17.49 27.84 -1.76
CA ALA A 562 16.06 27.58 -1.89
C ALA A 562 15.36 28.55 -2.86
N ALA A 563 14.23 28.14 -3.42
CA ALA A 563 13.41 29.01 -4.26
C ALA A 563 12.58 29.99 -3.40
N PRO A 564 12.60 31.31 -3.69
CA PRO A 564 11.71 32.27 -3.04
C PRO A 564 10.31 32.23 -3.66
N GLY A 565 9.28 32.57 -2.87
CA GLY A 565 7.92 32.78 -3.37
C GLY A 565 6.85 31.93 -2.67
N SER A 566 5.63 32.47 -2.60
CA SER A 566 4.49 31.73 -2.05
C SER A 566 4.10 30.55 -2.94
N GLY A 567 3.62 29.46 -2.32
CA GLY A 567 3.20 28.24 -2.99
C GLY A 567 4.34 27.34 -3.48
N LEU A 568 5.58 27.58 -3.05
CA LEU A 568 6.76 26.81 -3.44
C LEU A 568 7.40 26.12 -2.24
N ILE A 569 7.84 24.88 -2.44
CA ILE A 569 8.64 24.12 -1.48
C ILE A 569 9.89 23.60 -2.19
N THR A 570 11.07 23.90 -1.64
CA THR A 570 12.33 23.26 -2.02
C THR A 570 12.57 22.08 -1.09
N GLY A 571 12.66 20.86 -1.61
CA GLY A 571 12.83 19.63 -0.83
C GLY A 571 14.17 18.95 -1.06
N PHE A 572 14.75 18.40 0.01
CA PHE A 572 15.91 17.50 0.02
C PHE A 572 15.66 16.39 1.06
N PHE A 573 15.48 15.16 0.63
CA PHE A 573 14.86 14.14 1.50
C PHE A 573 15.22 12.71 1.12
N LEU A 574 15.08 11.80 2.08
CA LEU A 574 15.18 10.35 1.89
C LEU A 574 13.79 9.77 1.78
N HIS A 575 13.53 8.89 0.80
CA HIS A 575 12.19 8.32 0.62
C HIS A 575 12.19 6.87 0.09
N ARG A 576 11.20 6.11 0.56
CA ARG A 576 10.74 4.81 0.00
C ARG A 576 9.22 4.67 0.10
N ASP A 577 8.66 3.75 -0.69
CA ASP A 577 7.19 3.66 -0.90
C ASP A 577 6.49 2.53 -0.11
N THR A 578 7.11 1.36 0.06
CA THR A 578 6.40 0.15 0.52
C THR A 578 7.20 -0.64 1.57
N PRO A 579 6.97 -0.42 2.88
CA PRO A 579 6.11 0.62 3.47
C PRO A 579 6.72 2.01 3.29
N ARG A 580 5.88 3.05 3.35
CA ARG A 580 6.37 4.44 3.21
C ARG A 580 7.18 4.84 4.43
N GLN A 581 8.44 5.21 4.21
CA GLN A 581 9.32 5.83 5.20
C GLN A 581 10.05 7.00 4.52
N GLU A 582 10.23 8.08 5.26
CA GLU A 582 10.75 9.33 4.70
C GLU A 582 11.38 10.21 5.79
N ILE A 583 12.45 10.92 5.43
CA ILE A 583 13.18 11.88 6.29
C ILE A 583 13.43 13.15 5.46
N ASP A 584 12.92 14.29 5.93
CA ASP A 584 12.81 15.49 5.12
C ASP A 584 13.66 16.67 5.61
N ILE A 585 14.17 17.43 4.64
CA ILE A 585 14.49 18.86 4.73
C ILE A 585 13.61 19.58 3.71
N GLU A 586 12.77 20.52 4.15
CA GLU A 586 11.94 21.34 3.28
C GLU A 586 12.05 22.84 3.60
N PHE A 587 12.11 23.67 2.56
CA PHE A 587 12.07 25.13 2.68
C PHE A 587 10.82 25.68 2.01
N ALA A 588 9.97 26.36 2.77
CA ALA A 588 8.82 27.06 2.21
C ALA A 588 9.26 28.43 1.67
N GLY A 589 9.04 28.67 0.38
CA GLY A 589 9.50 29.90 -0.27
C GLY A 589 8.84 31.18 0.26
N HIS A 590 7.69 31.07 0.94
CA HIS A 590 7.05 32.21 1.62
C HIS A 590 7.66 32.54 2.98
N ASP A 591 8.52 31.66 3.51
CA ASP A 591 9.15 31.79 4.81
C ASP A 591 10.56 31.18 4.80
N PRO A 592 11.50 31.80 4.07
CA PRO A 592 12.80 31.21 3.78
C PRO A 592 13.77 31.25 4.96
N ARG A 593 13.35 31.78 6.12
CA ARG A 593 14.16 31.84 7.34
C ARG A 593 13.98 30.63 8.25
N ARG A 594 13.12 29.69 7.85
CA ARG A 594 12.85 28.46 8.58
C ARG A 594 12.97 27.25 7.66
N MET A 595 13.47 26.16 8.23
CA MET A 595 13.56 24.85 7.62
C MET A 595 12.58 23.91 8.32
N LEU A 596 11.87 23.10 7.55
CA LEU A 596 11.01 22.04 8.08
C LEU A 596 11.78 20.71 8.05
N ALA A 597 11.94 20.11 9.22
CA ALA A 597 12.39 18.74 9.37
C ALA A 597 11.18 17.84 9.62
N ASN A 598 11.08 16.71 8.92
CA ASN A 598 9.95 15.79 9.08
C ASN A 598 10.41 14.33 8.99
N VAL A 599 9.64 13.45 9.61
CA VAL A 599 9.83 11.99 9.57
C VAL A 599 8.47 11.33 9.37
N PHE A 600 8.38 10.48 8.36
CA PHE A 600 7.28 9.54 8.16
C PHE A 600 7.74 8.12 8.47
N PHE A 601 6.95 7.41 9.27
CA PHE A 601 7.19 6.02 9.61
C PHE A 601 5.93 5.20 9.41
N ASN A 602 6.01 4.17 8.57
CA ASN A 602 5.07 3.05 8.54
C ASN A 602 5.81 1.75 8.88
N PRO A 603 5.23 0.88 9.72
CA PRO A 603 5.84 -0.38 10.12
C PRO A 603 5.74 -1.44 9.02
N GLY A 604 6.54 -2.49 9.16
CA GLY A 604 6.60 -3.63 8.25
C GLY A 604 7.99 -3.83 7.66
N ASP A 605 8.19 -5.01 7.08
CA ASP A 605 9.38 -5.32 6.29
C ASP A 605 9.27 -4.75 4.87
N ASP A 606 10.36 -4.82 4.11
CA ASP A 606 10.38 -4.47 2.68
C ASP A 606 9.25 -5.17 1.90
N GLY A 607 8.49 -4.39 1.13
CA GLY A 607 7.32 -4.87 0.39
C GLY A 607 6.03 -4.95 1.20
N THR A 608 6.02 -4.55 2.48
CA THR A 608 4.78 -4.42 3.27
C THR A 608 3.95 -3.24 2.75
N ALA A 609 2.76 -3.52 2.22
CA ALA A 609 1.85 -2.55 1.62
C ALA A 609 1.10 -1.68 2.66
N MET A 610 1.85 -1.05 3.57
CA MET A 610 1.36 -0.12 4.57
C MET A 610 1.81 1.30 4.25
N SER A 611 0.86 2.12 3.81
CA SER A 611 1.08 3.52 3.42
C SER A 611 0.01 4.40 4.09
N PHE A 612 0.19 4.61 5.39
CA PHE A 612 -0.65 5.47 6.21
C PHE A 612 0.07 6.80 6.50
N GLY A 613 -0.69 7.78 7.01
CA GLY A 613 -0.16 9.09 7.37
C GLY A 613 -0.06 10.06 6.18
N TYR A 614 -0.33 11.34 6.46
CA TYR A 614 -0.30 12.42 5.49
C TYR A 614 0.68 13.54 5.88
N ARG A 615 0.79 13.87 7.16
CA ARG A 615 1.61 14.96 7.71
C ARG A 615 2.92 14.50 8.33
N GLY A 616 3.02 13.26 8.78
CA GLY A 616 4.17 12.75 9.53
C GLY A 616 4.29 13.43 10.90
N SER A 617 5.52 13.81 11.24
CA SER A 617 5.91 14.42 12.51
C SER A 617 6.76 15.69 12.29
N PRO A 618 6.19 16.79 11.77
CA PRO A 618 6.94 17.97 11.37
C PRO A 618 7.53 18.76 12.55
N TYR A 619 8.69 19.39 12.33
CA TYR A 619 9.33 20.33 13.26
C TYR A 619 10.01 21.47 12.49
N TRP A 620 9.69 22.72 12.84
CA TRP A 620 10.31 23.90 12.23
C TRP A 620 11.57 24.34 12.99
N ILE A 621 12.61 24.64 12.23
CA ILE A 621 13.92 25.05 12.71
C ILE A 621 14.19 26.45 12.17
N ASP A 622 14.43 27.41 13.07
CA ASP A 622 14.84 28.76 12.70
C ASP A 622 16.31 28.74 12.23
N LEU A 623 16.58 29.21 11.01
CA LEU A 623 17.91 29.17 10.41
C LEU A 623 18.79 30.36 10.82
N GLY A 624 18.17 31.48 11.21
CA GLY A 624 18.89 32.73 11.49
C GLY A 624 19.36 33.50 10.24
N PHE A 625 19.27 32.91 9.05
CA PHE A 625 19.55 33.52 7.75
C PHE A 625 18.38 33.28 6.77
N ASP A 626 18.47 33.85 5.57
CA ASP A 626 17.50 33.64 4.48
C ASP A 626 18.03 32.58 3.51
N ALA A 627 17.41 31.40 3.47
CA ALA A 627 17.85 30.26 2.66
C ALA A 627 17.72 30.49 1.14
N THR A 628 17.11 31.59 0.69
CA THR A 628 17.00 31.95 -0.73
C THR A 628 18.12 32.88 -1.19
N ALA A 629 18.87 33.49 -0.25
CA ALA A 629 19.86 34.52 -0.56
C ALA A 629 21.19 33.93 -1.05
N ASP A 630 21.67 32.85 -0.45
CA ASP A 630 22.97 32.22 -0.77
C ASP A 630 22.93 30.70 -0.56
N PHE A 631 23.98 30.02 -0.99
CA PHE A 631 24.18 28.59 -0.74
C PHE A 631 24.61 28.33 0.70
N HIS A 632 23.95 27.36 1.33
CA HIS A 632 24.34 26.79 2.61
C HIS A 632 24.43 25.27 2.51
N LEU A 633 25.28 24.65 3.33
CA LEU A 633 25.43 23.20 3.36
C LEU A 633 24.37 22.60 4.27
N TYR A 634 23.50 21.75 3.73
CA TYR A 634 22.49 21.02 4.50
C TYR A 634 22.81 19.54 4.50
N ALA A 635 22.58 18.88 5.63
CA ALA A 635 22.76 17.43 5.71
C ALA A 635 21.70 16.73 6.54
N ILE A 636 21.35 15.52 6.10
CA ILE A 636 20.66 14.51 6.88
C ILE A 636 21.72 13.47 7.28
N ASP A 637 21.96 13.29 8.57
CA ASP A 637 22.80 12.23 9.12
C ASP A 637 21.90 11.16 9.73
N TRP A 638 21.66 10.10 8.97
CA TRP A 638 20.79 8.99 9.35
C TRP A 638 21.64 7.80 9.80
N GLN A 639 21.48 7.44 11.06
CA GLN A 639 22.15 6.34 11.72
C GLN A 639 21.10 5.35 12.26
N PRO A 640 21.50 4.11 12.57
CA PRO A 640 20.58 3.11 13.09
C PRO A 640 19.73 3.59 14.28
N ASP A 641 20.33 4.35 15.19
CA ASP A 641 19.70 4.78 16.44
C ASP A 641 19.11 6.20 16.40
N ARG A 642 19.42 7.00 15.37
CA ARG A 642 19.08 8.42 15.34
C ARG A 642 19.09 9.04 13.95
N VAL A 643 18.46 10.21 13.85
CA VAL A 643 18.55 11.10 12.70
C VAL A 643 18.93 12.48 13.19
N ALA A 644 19.97 13.08 12.60
CA ALA A 644 20.36 14.45 12.85
C ALA A 644 20.28 15.30 11.57
N TRP A 645 19.84 16.54 11.72
CA TRP A 645 19.81 17.55 10.67
C TRP A 645 20.90 18.57 10.93
N LEU A 646 21.71 18.84 9.91
CA LEU A 646 22.84 19.77 10.00
C LEU A 646 22.68 20.93 9.01
N VAL A 647 23.16 22.10 9.44
CA VAL A 647 23.30 23.32 8.63
C VAL A 647 24.72 23.84 8.83
N ASP A 648 25.47 24.00 7.74
CA ASP A 648 26.87 24.44 7.73
C ASP A 648 27.76 23.62 8.68
N GLY A 649 27.51 22.30 8.74
CA GLY A 649 28.23 21.35 9.59
C GLY A 649 27.81 21.34 11.06
N VAL A 650 26.83 22.17 11.47
CA VAL A 650 26.31 22.23 12.85
C VAL A 650 25.00 21.47 12.94
N ILE A 651 24.88 20.55 13.91
CA ILE A 651 23.59 19.88 14.21
C ILE A 651 22.60 20.93 14.73
N VAL A 652 21.51 21.13 14.00
CA VAL A 652 20.42 22.06 14.37
C VAL A 652 19.22 21.34 14.96
N HIS A 653 19.08 20.04 14.71
CA HIS A 653 18.03 19.19 15.26
C HIS A 653 18.46 17.72 15.25
N GLU A 654 18.00 16.93 16.22
CA GLU A 654 18.26 15.48 16.31
C GLU A 654 17.01 14.77 16.83
N ARG A 655 16.80 13.52 16.39
CA ARG A 655 15.75 12.61 16.87
C ARG A 655 16.32 11.23 17.13
N VAL A 656 15.81 10.59 18.17
CA VAL A 656 15.99 9.15 18.44
C VAL A 656 14.65 8.45 18.30
N SER A 657 14.65 7.12 18.38
CA SER A 657 13.39 6.37 18.25
C SER A 657 12.37 6.78 19.31
N TRP A 658 11.11 6.87 18.88
CA TRP A 658 9.98 7.38 19.65
C TRP A 658 10.05 8.87 20.02
N ASP A 659 10.90 9.66 19.35
CA ASP A 659 10.93 11.13 19.44
C ASP A 659 10.50 11.84 18.15
N PRO A 660 9.19 12.03 17.90
CA PRO A 660 8.04 11.39 18.54
C PRO A 660 7.65 10.07 17.83
N THR A 661 8.40 9.66 16.81
CA THR A 661 8.16 8.47 15.98
C THR A 661 9.36 7.55 15.99
N PRO A 662 9.19 6.25 15.68
CA PRO A 662 10.33 5.39 15.37
C PRO A 662 11.20 5.95 14.25
N ILE A 663 12.50 5.61 14.29
CA ILE A 663 13.43 5.96 13.21
C ILE A 663 13.23 5.00 12.03
N PRO A 664 13.14 5.51 10.79
CA PRO A 664 13.20 4.68 9.58
C PRO A 664 14.39 3.72 9.58
N HIS A 665 14.19 2.51 9.08
CA HIS A 665 15.17 1.42 9.18
C HIS A 665 15.38 0.66 7.87
N LEU A 666 14.59 0.99 6.84
CA LEU A 666 14.64 0.34 5.55
C LEU A 666 15.29 1.27 4.54
N ASP A 667 16.04 0.69 3.60
CA ASP A 667 16.77 1.45 2.58
C ASP A 667 15.89 2.47 1.85
N MET A 668 16.43 3.68 1.69
CA MET A 668 15.78 4.82 1.04
C MET A 668 16.66 5.42 -0.06
N ARG A 669 16.05 6.07 -1.05
CA ARG A 669 16.76 6.87 -2.05
C ARG A 669 16.83 8.32 -1.59
N LEU A 670 17.88 9.04 -1.98
CA LEU A 670 17.97 10.49 -1.82
C LEU A 670 17.24 11.18 -2.96
N HIS A 671 16.41 12.16 -2.64
CA HIS A 671 15.62 12.95 -3.58
C HIS A 671 15.84 14.45 -3.34
N ALA A 672 15.73 15.21 -4.42
CA ALA A 672 15.60 16.66 -4.37
C ALA A 672 14.55 17.13 -5.38
N ASN A 673 13.75 18.13 -5.01
CA ASN A 673 12.75 18.70 -5.89
C ASN A 673 12.46 20.18 -5.58
N LEU A 674 11.90 20.88 -6.56
CA LEU A 674 11.11 22.08 -6.34
C LEU A 674 9.66 21.73 -6.67
N TRP A 675 8.72 21.99 -5.76
CA TRP A 675 7.34 21.58 -5.97
C TRP A 675 6.33 22.59 -5.46
N ALA A 676 5.10 22.47 -5.96
CA ALA A 676 3.99 23.34 -5.60
C ALA A 676 2.92 22.53 -4.86
N PRO A 677 2.82 22.59 -3.53
CA PRO A 677 1.80 21.85 -2.80
C PRO A 677 0.39 22.38 -3.10
N ARG A 678 -0.60 21.49 -3.04
CA ARG A 678 -2.01 21.88 -2.93
C ARG A 678 -2.38 22.43 -1.55
N SER A 679 -1.57 22.12 -0.55
CA SER A 679 -1.80 22.57 0.81
C SER A 679 -1.42 24.04 0.96
N GLU A 680 -2.44 24.91 1.00
CA GLU A 680 -2.24 26.34 1.31
C GLU A 680 -1.72 26.54 2.75
N GLU A 681 -1.99 25.60 3.67
CA GLU A 681 -1.43 25.63 5.04
C GLU A 681 0.09 25.46 5.03
N LEU A 682 0.63 24.63 4.13
CA LEU A 682 2.05 24.32 4.06
C LEU A 682 2.85 25.45 3.39
N ALA A 683 2.41 25.94 2.22
CA ALA A 683 3.20 26.89 1.42
C ALA A 683 2.47 28.17 1.03
N ARG A 684 1.21 28.38 1.46
CA ARG A 684 0.28 29.38 0.90
C ARG A 684 -0.06 29.10 -0.56
N ARG A 685 -0.94 29.92 -1.14
CA ARG A 685 -1.26 29.86 -2.57
C ARG A 685 -0.09 30.39 -3.38
N ILE A 686 0.18 29.75 -4.52
CA ILE A 686 1.21 30.18 -5.45
C ILE A 686 0.89 31.54 -6.08
N ASP A 687 1.90 32.40 -6.14
CA ASP A 687 1.84 33.69 -6.85
C ASP A 687 2.48 33.52 -8.23
N GLU A 688 1.63 33.35 -9.26
CA GLU A 688 2.09 33.09 -10.63
C GLU A 688 2.91 34.24 -11.23
N SER A 689 2.83 35.46 -10.67
CA SER A 689 3.67 36.59 -11.11
C SER A 689 5.15 36.44 -10.75
N THR A 690 5.46 35.52 -9.84
CA THR A 690 6.83 35.19 -9.41
C THR A 690 7.46 34.06 -10.22
N LEU A 691 6.74 33.49 -11.19
CA LEU A 691 7.22 32.41 -12.05
C LEU A 691 7.91 32.97 -13.31
N PRO A 692 8.96 32.28 -13.84
CA PRO A 692 9.54 31.06 -13.31
C PRO A 692 10.35 31.28 -12.03
N ALA A 693 10.30 30.30 -11.13
CA ALA A 693 11.07 30.30 -9.88
C ALA A 693 12.02 29.10 -9.85
N ALA A 694 13.16 29.22 -9.18
CA ALA A 694 14.18 28.17 -9.18
C ALA A 694 14.84 27.97 -7.81
N ALA A 695 15.08 26.70 -7.48
CA ALA A 695 16.00 26.29 -6.42
C ALA A 695 17.30 25.78 -7.04
N ALA A 696 18.45 26.02 -6.41
CA ALA A 696 19.74 25.58 -6.90
C ALA A 696 20.39 24.57 -5.94
N PHE A 697 20.99 23.52 -6.50
CA PHE A 697 21.68 22.45 -5.79
C PHE A 697 23.06 22.23 -6.40
N ARG A 698 24.10 22.18 -5.57
CA ARG A 698 25.45 21.82 -6.00
C ARG A 698 26.15 20.95 -4.95
N ASN A 699 27.21 20.26 -5.35
CA ASN A 699 28.03 19.42 -4.49
C ASN A 699 27.20 18.41 -3.67
N VAL A 700 26.35 17.65 -4.36
CA VAL A 700 25.52 16.61 -3.74
C VAL A 700 26.38 15.40 -3.44
N SER A 701 26.37 14.91 -2.19
CA SER A 701 27.16 13.75 -1.79
C SER A 701 26.43 12.84 -0.81
N VAL A 702 26.79 11.56 -0.84
CA VAL A 702 26.35 10.54 0.10
C VAL A 702 27.58 9.81 0.64
N ARG A 703 27.67 9.71 1.95
CA ARG A 703 28.78 9.08 2.67
C ARG A 703 28.23 8.00 3.61
N ALA A 704 28.65 6.75 3.45
CA ALA A 704 28.14 5.61 4.23
C ALA A 704 29.24 4.60 4.55
#